data_AF-A0A0H4V9E4-F1
#
_entry.id   AF-A0A0H4V9E4-F1
#
_cell.length_a   1.000
_cell.length_b   1.000
_cell.length_c   1.000
_cell.angle_alpha   90.00
_cell.angle_beta   90.00
_cell.angle_gamma   90.00
#
_symmetry.space_group_name_H-M   'P 1'
#
loop_
_entity.id
_entity.type
_entity.pdbx_description
1 polymer ?
#
loop_
_entity_poly.entity_id
_entity_poly.type
_entity_poly.pdbx_seq_one_letter_code
_entity_poly.pdbx_strand_id
1 'polypeptide(L)'
;MAYWLATGLDGQETDFIQRFDPRLWTVDFPRPMMASVVSTAPDALRVDCEFHHCDALAGLIWESEDRYDHPLLGYDTQRDYAHTSLSFHWRSGGVLPLDTVHGPTLTIEGRDAAGNARTWYVRLWNYASGNPDDATIILPFSDLREGWLADGALVHPLDIDRIFISLAPMDYDPADTGLLIARANGWIELQDITCDGAGAILTIGDPVLPAHGLGMATAYDDSYNLTPARLLRNTLHLGYRGSLVHYVGMSHYYRLVQQADGSLLPSAGDGLCDPCMAWHADFFARCKQLDFEPILSISYELFDEHCPSAWKQRSFAGAPALTGWVPPSTLLSPASDEAMAFLRQMALDFVDLMMTAGVSVVVQIGEPWWWVTAEDEICLYDDAAMQLQPAAAQIEDLSGPLDADQLALLDWAGSQLATSTNDLRDAIRAHAAGAAKVLLLLFTPTILDPARPELQRANMPAGWAWPAYDRLQLEDYDWLAHGAEALRLKAYDFVQQHLNYPIGKQEYLAGFVLQPSDAEEFWPRIDAGIDDAIGRGILRSFIWALPQVLRDGYVRLPYQENDVQAFDDLIYPLALGQDTGVSPEFSTTISLTASGHERRNSQWSDARLHYDVGPGIRSHSELGVLLEFFRARRGPARGFRLSDPFDFSTNGLTGSPTMMDQPLGTGDGLTATYRLCKFYGSGTDAQKRFITRPRTQTLLVSVDGLPNTNWHYELGGKIIFTDAPAMGAKLRCGFLFDVPVRFAEDRLDITNATFAAGDAPSVPLIELREDV
;
A
#
# COMPACT_ATOMS: atom_id res chain seq x y z
N MET A 1 11.93 -13.53 -6.46
CA MET A 1 10.62 -12.84 -6.40
C MET A 1 10.57 -12.12 -5.07
N ALA A 2 10.25 -10.82 -5.08
CA ALA A 2 10.34 -9.97 -3.88
C ALA A 2 9.07 -10.02 -3.00
N TYR A 3 7.96 -10.58 -3.51
CA TYR A 3 6.70 -10.67 -2.79
C TYR A 3 5.92 -11.98 -3.06
N TRP A 4 4.89 -12.23 -2.26
CA TRP A 4 3.92 -13.34 -2.37
C TRP A 4 2.52 -12.91 -1.92
N LEU A 5 1.45 -13.52 -2.45
CA LEU A 5 0.07 -13.41 -1.97
C LEU A 5 -0.30 -14.72 -1.24
N ALA A 6 -0.27 -14.70 0.08
CA ALA A 6 -0.52 -15.84 0.94
C ALA A 6 -2.03 -16.09 1.11
N THR A 7 -2.47 -17.32 0.89
CA THR A 7 -3.88 -17.71 1.05
C THR A 7 -4.16 -18.41 2.39
N GLY A 8 -3.12 -18.63 3.20
CA GLY A 8 -3.20 -19.30 4.49
C GLY A 8 -1.82 -19.81 4.93
N LEU A 9 -1.78 -20.42 6.11
CA LEU A 9 -0.59 -21.09 6.64
C LEU A 9 -0.25 -22.35 5.82
N ASP A 10 0.99 -22.44 5.35
CA ASP A 10 1.60 -23.60 4.69
C ASP A 10 3.01 -23.85 5.27
N GLY A 11 3.05 -24.32 6.52
CA GLY A 11 4.29 -24.68 7.23
C GLY A 11 5.01 -23.53 7.96
N GLN A 12 4.41 -22.34 8.02
CA GLN A 12 4.90 -21.24 8.89
C GLN A 12 4.65 -21.53 10.38
N GLU A 13 5.33 -20.78 11.25
CA GLU A 13 5.21 -20.91 12.70
C GLU A 13 3.82 -20.51 13.20
N THR A 14 3.38 -21.20 14.26
CA THR A 14 2.13 -20.93 14.96
C THR A 14 2.37 -20.85 16.46
N ASP A 15 1.48 -20.16 17.15
CA ASP A 15 1.40 -20.10 18.61
C ASP A 15 -0.03 -20.44 19.07
N PHE A 16 -0.30 -20.30 20.37
CA PHE A 16 -1.58 -20.58 20.99
C PHE A 16 -2.08 -19.38 21.79
N ILE A 17 -3.37 -19.08 21.63
CA ILE A 17 -4.08 -18.08 22.42
C ILE A 17 -5.20 -18.74 23.22
N GLN A 18 -5.58 -18.12 24.33
CA GLN A 18 -6.86 -18.43 24.93
C GLN A 18 -7.98 -17.91 24.02
N ARG A 19 -9.00 -18.72 23.77
CA ARG A 19 -10.21 -18.27 23.07
C ARG A 19 -10.76 -17.04 23.82
N PHE A 20 -11.29 -16.08 23.07
CA PHE A 20 -11.73 -14.77 23.59
C PHE A 20 -10.59 -13.83 23.99
N ASP A 21 -9.40 -13.99 23.40
CA ASP A 21 -8.27 -13.06 23.57
C ASP A 21 -8.72 -11.60 23.37
N PRO A 22 -8.51 -10.71 24.37
CA PRO A 22 -8.98 -9.32 24.33
C PRO A 22 -8.56 -8.52 23.10
N ARG A 23 -7.44 -8.87 22.46
CA ARG A 23 -6.95 -8.16 21.27
C ARG A 23 -7.85 -8.39 20.06
N LEU A 24 -8.55 -9.52 19.99
CA LEU A 24 -9.20 -10.02 18.77
C LEU A 24 -10.71 -9.76 18.75
N TRP A 25 -11.26 -9.17 19.82
CA TRP A 25 -12.63 -8.66 19.82
C TRP A 25 -12.77 -7.44 18.91
N THR A 26 -13.97 -7.25 18.37
CA THR A 26 -14.32 -6.10 17.54
C THR A 26 -15.54 -5.37 18.10
N VAL A 27 -15.76 -4.13 17.64
CA VAL A 27 -16.97 -3.37 17.94
C VAL A 27 -17.69 -2.99 16.65
N ASP A 28 -19.01 -3.06 16.66
CA ASP A 28 -19.86 -2.61 15.54
C ASP A 28 -21.04 -1.79 16.08
N PHE A 29 -21.48 -0.80 15.31
CA PHE A 29 -22.53 0.14 15.72
C PHE A 29 -23.12 0.91 14.52
N PRO A 30 -24.40 1.31 14.58
CA PRO A 30 -24.98 2.19 13.58
C PRO A 30 -24.48 3.64 13.76
N ARG A 31 -24.25 4.36 12.66
CA ARG A 31 -24.10 5.82 12.73
C ARG A 31 -25.45 6.45 13.12
N PRO A 32 -25.46 7.58 13.85
CA PRO A 32 -24.33 8.45 14.18
C PRO A 32 -23.69 8.19 15.56
N MET A 33 -24.04 7.10 16.26
CA MET A 33 -23.31 6.76 17.49
C MET A 33 -21.86 6.36 17.17
N MET A 34 -20.99 6.47 18.17
CA MET A 34 -19.58 6.10 18.05
C MET A 34 -19.23 5.10 19.14
N ALA A 35 -18.39 4.12 18.83
CA ALA A 35 -17.78 3.25 19.82
C ALA A 35 -16.35 2.85 19.44
N SER A 36 -15.59 2.40 20.42
CA SER A 36 -14.24 1.88 20.23
C SER A 36 -13.99 0.73 21.19
N VAL A 37 -13.05 -0.15 20.86
CA VAL A 37 -12.59 -1.23 21.73
C VAL A 37 -11.07 -1.20 21.86
N VAL A 38 -10.58 -1.31 23.10
CA VAL A 38 -9.14 -1.38 23.41
C VAL A 38 -8.87 -2.54 24.37
N SER A 39 -7.72 -3.21 24.20
CA SER A 39 -7.24 -4.18 25.20
C SER A 39 -6.49 -3.44 26.30
N THR A 40 -6.91 -3.61 27.56
CA THR A 40 -6.33 -2.90 28.71
C THR A 40 -5.35 -3.79 29.50
N ALA A 41 -5.46 -5.11 29.35
CA ALA A 41 -4.54 -6.12 29.85
C ALA A 41 -4.56 -7.37 28.95
N PRO A 42 -3.67 -8.36 29.14
CA PRO A 42 -3.72 -9.62 28.39
C PRO A 42 -5.05 -10.39 28.52
N ASP A 43 -5.79 -10.15 29.60
CA ASP A 43 -7.07 -10.76 29.96
C ASP A 43 -8.18 -9.70 30.19
N ALA A 44 -7.99 -8.47 29.69
CA ALA A 44 -8.99 -7.41 29.85
C ALA A 44 -9.13 -6.51 28.62
N LEU A 45 -10.36 -6.06 28.38
CA LEU A 45 -10.70 -5.05 27.37
C LEU A 45 -11.68 -4.02 27.92
N ARG A 46 -11.75 -2.90 27.21
CA ARG A 46 -12.69 -1.81 27.47
C ARG A 46 -13.38 -1.40 26.17
N VAL A 47 -14.67 -1.11 26.26
CA VAL A 47 -15.45 -0.47 25.19
C VAL A 47 -15.94 0.87 25.69
N ASP A 48 -15.73 1.93 24.92
CA ASP A 48 -16.28 3.27 25.15
C ASP A 48 -17.28 3.59 24.04
N CYS A 49 -18.42 4.18 24.41
CA CYS A 49 -19.53 4.51 23.53
C CYS A 49 -19.99 5.96 23.71
N GLU A 50 -20.44 6.58 22.61
CA GLU A 50 -21.09 7.89 22.56
C GLU A 50 -22.41 7.75 21.79
N PHE A 51 -23.53 8.01 22.45
CA PHE A 51 -24.89 7.76 21.96
C PHE A 51 -25.64 9.07 21.65
N HIS A 52 -26.43 9.01 20.57
CA HIS A 52 -27.29 10.13 20.14
C HIS A 52 -28.77 9.76 20.03
N HIS A 53 -29.11 8.50 19.73
CA HIS A 53 -30.48 8.05 19.51
C HIS A 53 -30.98 7.14 20.64
N CYS A 54 -32.30 7.13 20.86
CA CYS A 54 -32.96 6.27 21.86
C CYS A 54 -32.87 4.78 21.49
N ASP A 55 -32.83 4.43 20.20
CA ASP A 55 -32.70 3.05 19.70
C ASP A 55 -31.25 2.63 19.41
N ALA A 56 -30.26 3.46 19.79
CA ALA A 56 -28.85 3.20 19.53
C ALA A 56 -28.34 1.94 20.24
N LEU A 57 -27.59 1.11 19.52
CA LEU A 57 -27.07 -0.17 20.00
C LEU A 57 -25.65 -0.42 19.46
N ALA A 58 -24.67 -0.52 20.35
CA ALA A 58 -23.34 -1.04 20.03
C ALA A 58 -23.24 -2.54 20.32
N GLY A 59 -22.33 -3.20 19.63
CA GLY A 59 -22.02 -4.60 19.78
C GLY A 59 -20.55 -4.84 20.04
N LEU A 60 -20.21 -5.48 21.16
CA LEU A 60 -18.91 -6.11 21.34
C LEU A 60 -18.96 -7.53 20.78
N ILE A 61 -18.13 -7.83 19.79
CA ILE A 61 -18.25 -9.03 18.94
C ILE A 61 -17.01 -9.91 19.05
N TRP A 62 -17.27 -11.22 19.17
CA TRP A 62 -16.27 -12.26 18.95
C TRP A 62 -16.75 -13.17 17.81
N GLU A 63 -15.96 -13.28 16.74
CA GLU A 63 -16.23 -14.16 15.61
C GLU A 63 -15.49 -15.50 15.77
N SER A 64 -16.15 -16.61 15.46
CA SER A 64 -15.54 -17.94 15.47
C SER A 64 -14.50 -18.15 14.37
N GLU A 65 -14.53 -17.30 13.34
CA GLU A 65 -13.64 -17.29 12.18
C GLU A 65 -12.94 -15.93 12.15
N ASP A 66 -11.62 -15.91 12.00
CA ASP A 66 -10.88 -14.67 11.81
C ASP A 66 -11.09 -14.14 10.37
N ARG A 67 -11.58 -12.91 10.27
CA ARG A 67 -11.84 -12.22 8.99
C ARG A 67 -11.05 -10.93 8.83
N TYR A 68 -10.25 -10.57 9.82
CA TYR A 68 -9.61 -9.26 9.88
C TYR A 68 -8.08 -9.37 9.86
N ASP A 69 -7.50 -10.44 10.38
CA ASP A 69 -6.05 -10.65 10.33
C ASP A 69 -5.62 -11.16 8.95
N HIS A 70 -4.36 -10.93 8.62
CA HIS A 70 -3.73 -11.53 7.46
C HIS A 70 -3.88 -13.07 7.49
N PRO A 71 -4.03 -13.77 6.35
CA PRO A 71 -4.14 -15.23 6.28
C PRO A 71 -3.02 -16.03 6.97
N LEU A 72 -1.87 -15.39 7.21
CA LEU A 72 -0.74 -15.97 7.95
C LEU A 72 -0.76 -15.70 9.45
N LEU A 73 -1.62 -14.81 9.93
CA LEU A 73 -1.60 -14.26 11.29
C LEU A 73 -2.90 -14.52 12.07
N GLY A 74 -3.99 -14.87 11.37
CA GLY A 74 -5.28 -15.16 11.98
C GLY A 74 -5.28 -16.43 12.83
N TYR A 75 -6.31 -16.55 13.67
CA TYR A 75 -6.55 -17.74 14.48
C TYR A 75 -7.40 -18.80 13.75
N ASP A 76 -7.25 -20.05 14.19
CA ASP A 76 -8.02 -21.17 13.65
C ASP A 76 -9.53 -20.97 13.85
N THR A 77 -10.30 -21.17 12.78
CA THR A 77 -11.76 -21.17 12.86
C THR A 77 -12.25 -22.31 13.75
N GLN A 78 -12.97 -21.95 14.83
CA GLN A 78 -13.57 -22.91 15.75
C GLN A 78 -15.03 -22.54 16.01
N ARG A 79 -15.97 -23.26 15.39
CA ARG A 79 -17.43 -23.03 15.56
C ARG A 79 -18.05 -23.90 16.65
N ASP A 80 -17.33 -24.89 17.17
CA ASP A 80 -17.79 -25.72 18.28
C ASP A 80 -17.46 -25.07 19.63
N TYR A 81 -18.49 -24.80 20.42
CA TYR A 81 -18.44 -24.29 21.78
C TYR A 81 -18.97 -25.32 22.79
N ALA A 82 -19.23 -26.57 22.37
CA ALA A 82 -19.67 -27.60 23.29
C ALA A 82 -18.60 -27.87 24.35
N HIS A 83 -19.01 -27.89 25.61
CA HIS A 83 -18.13 -28.01 26.78
C HIS A 83 -17.10 -26.87 26.91
N THR A 84 -17.33 -25.73 26.25
CA THR A 84 -16.59 -24.47 26.46
C THR A 84 -17.32 -23.61 27.49
N SER A 85 -16.59 -22.95 28.38
CA SER A 85 -17.12 -21.92 29.27
C SER A 85 -16.28 -20.65 29.18
N LEU A 86 -16.93 -19.51 28.97
CA LEU A 86 -16.32 -18.18 29.06
C LEU A 86 -16.65 -17.57 30.42
N SER A 87 -15.67 -17.01 31.12
CA SER A 87 -15.88 -16.22 32.34
C SER A 87 -15.13 -14.90 32.27
N PHE A 88 -15.72 -13.85 32.84
CA PHE A 88 -15.09 -12.55 32.99
C PHE A 88 -15.77 -11.76 34.10
N HIS A 89 -15.05 -10.78 34.64
CA HIS A 89 -15.56 -9.76 35.53
C HIS A 89 -16.05 -8.55 34.72
N TRP A 90 -17.35 -8.28 34.81
CA TRP A 90 -18.03 -7.18 34.14
C TRP A 90 -18.06 -5.95 35.02
N ARG A 91 -17.74 -4.79 34.43
CA ARG A 91 -18.01 -3.46 35.02
C ARG A 91 -18.59 -2.54 33.96
N SER A 92 -19.56 -1.71 34.31
CA SER A 92 -20.20 -0.78 33.37
C SER A 92 -20.57 0.56 33.98
N GLY A 93 -20.77 1.56 33.11
CA GLY A 93 -21.36 2.84 33.49
C GLY A 93 -21.88 3.60 32.27
N GLY A 94 -23.00 4.33 32.42
CA GLY A 94 -23.61 5.09 31.32
C GLY A 94 -24.29 4.26 30.22
N VAL A 95 -24.29 2.93 30.37
CA VAL A 95 -25.08 1.97 29.59
C VAL A 95 -26.10 1.29 30.50
N LEU A 96 -27.15 0.69 29.92
CA LEU A 96 -28.13 -0.06 30.71
C LEU A 96 -27.46 -1.14 31.59
N PRO A 97 -27.86 -1.28 32.87
CA PRO A 97 -27.38 -2.34 33.75
C PRO A 97 -27.77 -3.75 33.28
N LEU A 98 -27.04 -4.78 33.75
CA LEU A 98 -27.30 -6.18 33.35
C LEU A 98 -28.74 -6.65 33.64
N ASP A 99 -29.33 -6.20 34.75
CA ASP A 99 -30.61 -6.71 35.25
C ASP A 99 -31.85 -6.01 34.68
N THR A 100 -31.69 -4.99 33.84
CA THR A 100 -32.82 -4.24 33.28
C THR A 100 -33.38 -4.88 32.01
N VAL A 101 -34.59 -4.46 31.63
CA VAL A 101 -35.13 -4.75 30.30
C VAL A 101 -34.22 -4.07 29.26
N HIS A 102 -33.92 -4.77 28.17
CA HIS A 102 -32.95 -4.34 27.16
C HIS A 102 -31.50 -4.15 27.66
N GLY A 103 -31.20 -4.58 28.88
CA GLY A 103 -29.82 -4.65 29.37
C GLY A 103 -28.95 -5.59 28.52
N PRO A 104 -27.61 -5.58 28.74
CA PRO A 104 -26.68 -6.34 27.95
C PRO A 104 -27.08 -7.80 27.74
N THR A 105 -27.26 -8.14 26.46
CA THR A 105 -27.73 -9.44 25.99
C THR A 105 -26.67 -10.02 25.07
N LEU A 106 -26.37 -11.29 25.28
CA LEU A 106 -25.51 -12.09 24.42
C LEU A 106 -26.37 -12.63 23.26
N THR A 107 -26.25 -11.99 22.10
CA THR A 107 -26.80 -12.49 20.85
C THR A 107 -25.83 -13.50 20.27
N ILE A 108 -26.28 -14.73 20.05
CA ILE A 108 -25.49 -15.81 19.46
C ILE A 108 -26.08 -16.10 18.09
N GLU A 109 -25.26 -16.04 17.04
CA GLU A 109 -25.65 -16.38 15.68
C GLU A 109 -24.94 -17.67 15.26
N GLY A 110 -25.69 -18.62 14.69
CA GLY A 110 -25.15 -19.95 14.40
C GLY A 110 -26.13 -20.78 13.58
N ARG A 111 -25.99 -22.11 13.63
CA ARG A 111 -26.90 -23.07 13.03
C ARG A 111 -27.56 -23.90 14.13
N ASP A 112 -28.85 -24.21 13.98
CA ASP A 112 -29.50 -25.21 14.83
C ASP A 112 -29.03 -26.64 14.50
N ALA A 113 -29.51 -27.64 15.26
CA ALA A 113 -29.13 -29.04 15.05
C ALA A 113 -29.52 -29.62 13.68
N ALA A 114 -30.39 -28.95 12.92
CA ALA A 114 -30.76 -29.31 11.55
C ALA A 114 -29.93 -28.56 10.49
N GLY A 115 -29.00 -27.69 10.91
CA GLY A 115 -28.16 -26.89 10.03
C GLY A 115 -28.82 -25.59 9.55
N ASN A 116 -29.98 -25.20 10.10
CA ASN A 116 -30.64 -23.95 9.71
C ASN A 116 -30.05 -22.76 10.47
N ALA A 117 -29.84 -21.63 9.80
CA ALA A 117 -29.42 -20.40 10.45
C ALA A 117 -30.38 -20.02 11.58
N ARG A 118 -29.84 -19.73 12.77
CA ARG A 118 -30.59 -19.37 13.96
C ARG A 118 -29.84 -18.35 14.80
N THR A 119 -30.61 -17.47 15.43
CA THR A 119 -30.13 -16.51 16.43
C THR A 119 -30.76 -16.83 17.77
N TRP A 120 -29.97 -16.80 18.85
CA TRP A 120 -30.42 -16.94 20.23
C TRP A 120 -30.11 -15.66 21.02
N TYR A 121 -31.02 -15.26 21.89
CA TYR A 121 -30.85 -14.08 22.76
C TYR A 121 -30.73 -14.52 24.22
N VAL A 122 -29.50 -14.51 24.73
CA VAL A 122 -29.16 -14.98 26.07
C VAL A 122 -28.91 -13.78 26.98
N ARG A 123 -29.74 -13.61 28.00
CA ARG A 123 -29.61 -12.51 28.96
C ARG A 123 -28.44 -12.77 29.92
N LEU A 124 -27.44 -11.89 29.91
CA LEU A 124 -26.20 -12.06 30.69
C LEU A 124 -26.46 -12.13 32.20
N TRP A 125 -27.43 -11.37 32.72
CA TRP A 125 -27.77 -11.36 34.15
C TRP A 125 -28.17 -12.72 34.73
N ASN A 126 -28.75 -13.61 33.92
CA ASN A 126 -29.12 -14.95 34.36
C ASN A 126 -27.89 -15.82 34.70
N TYR A 127 -26.70 -15.37 34.30
CA TYR A 127 -25.41 -16.02 34.45
C TYR A 127 -24.41 -15.16 35.25
N ALA A 128 -24.90 -14.11 35.91
CA ALA A 128 -24.10 -13.14 36.66
C ALA A 128 -24.19 -13.38 38.18
N SER A 129 -23.10 -13.06 38.88
CA SER A 129 -23.03 -13.01 40.35
C SER A 129 -22.37 -11.70 40.78
N GLY A 130 -23.13 -10.84 41.46
CA GLY A 130 -22.68 -9.50 41.86
C GLY A 130 -23.81 -8.48 41.75
N ASN A 131 -23.45 -7.24 41.42
CA ASN A 131 -24.37 -6.14 41.17
C ASN A 131 -24.60 -5.96 39.66
N PRO A 132 -25.71 -5.31 39.24
CA PRO A 132 -26.01 -5.11 37.82
C PRO A 132 -24.94 -4.40 36.98
N ASP A 133 -24.10 -3.58 37.62
CA ASP A 133 -23.01 -2.83 36.95
C ASP A 133 -21.61 -3.33 37.32
N ASP A 134 -21.51 -4.37 38.15
CA ASP A 134 -20.26 -4.92 38.71
C ASP A 134 -20.50 -6.38 39.13
N ALA A 135 -20.20 -7.34 38.24
CA ALA A 135 -20.52 -8.75 38.45
C ALA A 135 -19.53 -9.69 37.77
N THR A 136 -19.36 -10.88 38.35
CA THR A 136 -18.72 -12.00 37.65
C THR A 136 -19.76 -12.71 36.77
N ILE A 137 -19.45 -12.90 35.49
CA ILE A 137 -20.30 -13.61 34.53
C ILE A 137 -19.64 -14.93 34.15
N ILE A 138 -20.42 -16.01 34.08
CA ILE A 138 -19.97 -17.35 33.66
C ILE A 138 -20.94 -17.90 32.62
N LEU A 139 -20.47 -18.09 31.39
CA LEU A 139 -21.25 -18.52 30.22
C LEU A 139 -20.85 -19.95 29.81
N PRO A 140 -21.49 -20.99 30.39
CA PRO A 140 -21.31 -22.36 29.96
C PRO A 140 -22.12 -22.62 28.67
N PHE A 141 -21.47 -22.62 27.51
CA PHE A 141 -22.15 -22.63 26.19
C PHE A 141 -23.09 -23.81 25.98
N SER A 142 -22.80 -24.97 26.57
CA SER A 142 -23.68 -26.16 26.50
C SER A 142 -24.97 -26.04 27.31
N ASP A 143 -25.04 -25.12 28.26
CA ASP A 143 -26.17 -24.93 29.18
C ASP A 143 -26.86 -23.56 28.98
N LEU A 144 -26.41 -22.76 28.01
CA LEU A 144 -27.03 -21.47 27.72
C LEU A 144 -28.45 -21.64 27.19
N ARG A 145 -29.37 -20.83 27.70
CA ARG A 145 -30.77 -20.78 27.27
C ARG A 145 -31.17 -19.36 26.92
N GLU A 146 -31.94 -19.25 25.84
CA GLU A 146 -32.52 -17.96 25.46
C GLU A 146 -33.68 -17.57 26.40
N GLY A 147 -34.06 -16.30 26.36
CA GLY A 147 -35.23 -15.78 27.06
C GLY A 147 -34.92 -15.10 28.39
N TRP A 148 -35.90 -14.33 28.87
CA TRP A 148 -35.75 -13.44 30.03
C TRP A 148 -35.35 -14.19 31.32
N LEU A 149 -35.92 -15.37 31.56
CA LEU A 149 -35.67 -16.21 32.74
C LEU A 149 -34.78 -17.43 32.43
N ALA A 150 -34.11 -17.46 31.27
CA ALA A 150 -33.39 -18.63 30.77
C ALA A 150 -34.28 -19.88 30.68
N ASP A 151 -35.56 -19.69 30.33
CA ASP A 151 -36.59 -20.72 30.21
C ASP A 151 -36.91 -21.10 28.75
N GLY A 152 -36.28 -20.43 27.79
CA GLY A 152 -36.40 -20.70 26.36
C GLY A 152 -35.60 -21.92 25.89
N ALA A 153 -35.38 -21.98 24.58
CA ALA A 153 -34.62 -23.06 23.97
C ALA A 153 -33.15 -23.03 24.41
N LEU A 154 -32.56 -24.22 24.45
CA LEU A 154 -31.12 -24.37 24.61
C LEU A 154 -30.41 -23.83 23.36
N VAL A 155 -29.31 -23.13 23.58
CA VAL A 155 -28.37 -22.77 22.52
C VAL A 155 -27.80 -24.05 21.92
N HIS A 156 -27.63 -24.11 20.60
CA HIS A 156 -26.93 -25.20 19.94
C HIS A 156 -25.45 -24.81 19.79
N PRO A 157 -24.53 -25.38 20.60
CA PRO A 157 -23.18 -24.86 20.70
C PRO A 157 -22.23 -25.37 19.62
N LEU A 158 -22.63 -26.37 18.82
CA LEU A 158 -21.73 -27.06 17.89
C LEU A 158 -21.38 -26.25 16.62
N ASP A 159 -22.16 -25.21 16.32
CA ASP A 159 -22.02 -24.44 15.08
C ASP A 159 -22.44 -22.97 15.31
N ILE A 160 -21.60 -22.24 16.03
CA ILE A 160 -21.76 -20.80 16.30
C ILE A 160 -20.82 -20.02 15.40
N ASP A 161 -21.35 -19.00 14.72
CA ASP A 161 -20.58 -18.07 13.89
C ASP A 161 -19.94 -16.96 14.66
N ARG A 162 -20.71 -16.34 15.55
CA ARG A 162 -20.26 -15.20 16.35
C ARG A 162 -21.14 -15.03 17.57
N ILE A 163 -20.58 -14.35 18.56
CA ILE A 163 -21.31 -13.82 19.71
C ILE A 163 -21.20 -12.31 19.73
N PHE A 164 -22.25 -11.66 20.21
CA PHE A 164 -22.42 -10.21 20.25
C PHE A 164 -22.97 -9.82 21.63
N ILE A 165 -22.29 -8.95 22.36
CA ILE A 165 -22.77 -8.38 23.62
C ILE A 165 -23.31 -6.98 23.34
N SER A 166 -24.61 -6.79 23.56
CA SER A 166 -25.31 -5.54 23.25
C SER A 166 -25.05 -4.44 24.30
N LEU A 167 -24.82 -3.21 23.85
CA LEU A 167 -24.63 -2.02 24.68
C LEU A 167 -25.60 -0.92 24.24
N ALA A 168 -26.39 -0.39 25.17
CA ALA A 168 -27.44 0.58 24.91
C ALA A 168 -27.41 1.72 25.94
N PRO A 169 -27.84 2.95 25.57
CA PRO A 169 -27.89 4.08 26.49
C PRO A 169 -28.92 3.87 27.61
N MET A 170 -28.80 4.61 28.72
CA MET A 170 -29.70 4.49 29.87
C MET A 170 -31.19 4.71 29.53
N ASP A 171 -31.48 5.57 28.55
CA ASP A 171 -32.84 5.89 28.10
C ASP A 171 -33.21 5.12 26.82
N TYR A 172 -32.67 3.90 26.65
CA TYR A 172 -32.91 3.09 25.44
C TYR A 172 -34.39 2.72 25.27
N ASP A 173 -34.90 2.97 24.07
CA ASP A 173 -36.22 2.52 23.62
C ASP A 173 -36.13 2.04 22.17
N PRO A 174 -36.25 0.73 21.90
CA PRO A 174 -36.15 0.19 20.54
C PRO A 174 -37.33 0.61 19.64
N ALA A 175 -38.40 1.18 20.20
CA ALA A 175 -39.54 1.69 19.45
C ALA A 175 -39.42 3.18 19.12
N ASP A 176 -38.45 3.89 19.69
CA ASP A 176 -38.21 5.31 19.46
C ASP A 176 -36.90 5.53 18.68
N THR A 177 -37.03 5.84 17.40
CA THR A 177 -35.89 6.18 16.53
C THR A 177 -35.48 7.66 16.69
N GLY A 178 -35.97 8.36 17.72
CA GLY A 178 -35.66 9.75 18.01
C GLY A 178 -34.32 9.95 18.70
N LEU A 179 -33.94 11.22 18.86
CA LEU A 179 -32.73 11.61 19.59
C LEU A 179 -32.95 11.53 21.09
N LEU A 180 -31.89 11.17 21.82
CA LEU A 180 -31.83 11.33 23.27
C LEU A 180 -32.00 12.81 23.66
N ILE A 181 -32.52 13.06 24.87
CA ILE A 181 -32.68 14.43 25.42
C ILE A 181 -31.34 15.17 25.45
N ALA A 182 -30.25 14.42 25.69
CA ALA A 182 -28.89 14.88 25.54
C ALA A 182 -28.01 13.71 25.10
N ARG A 183 -26.92 14.01 24.39
CA ARG A 183 -25.85 13.07 24.10
C ARG A 183 -25.40 12.36 25.38
N ALA A 184 -25.27 11.04 25.33
CA ALA A 184 -24.85 10.23 26.47
C ALA A 184 -23.56 9.48 26.15
N ASN A 185 -22.67 9.35 27.13
CA ASN A 185 -21.50 8.48 27.04
C ASN A 185 -21.72 7.25 27.91
N GLY A 186 -21.19 6.12 27.48
CA GLY A 186 -21.21 4.88 28.24
C GLY A 186 -19.95 4.06 28.03
N TRP A 187 -19.71 3.10 28.91
CA TRP A 187 -18.57 2.21 28.83
C TRP A 187 -18.83 0.87 29.50
N ILE A 188 -18.08 -0.13 29.06
CA ILE A 188 -17.95 -1.43 29.74
C ILE A 188 -16.48 -1.84 29.83
N GLU A 189 -16.17 -2.62 30.85
CA GLU A 189 -14.91 -3.33 30.99
C GLU A 189 -15.19 -4.81 31.22
N LEU A 190 -14.50 -5.65 30.46
CA LEU A 190 -14.39 -7.08 30.74
C LEU A 190 -12.98 -7.31 31.28
N GLN A 191 -12.87 -7.79 32.51
CA GLN A 191 -11.61 -8.10 33.19
C GLN A 191 -11.56 -9.59 33.50
N ASP A 192 -10.38 -10.12 33.81
CA ASP A 192 -10.20 -11.53 34.17
C ASP A 192 -10.84 -12.49 33.14
N ILE A 193 -10.76 -12.14 31.84
CA ILE A 193 -11.32 -12.94 30.76
C ILE A 193 -10.61 -14.29 30.73
N THR A 194 -11.38 -15.36 30.93
CA THR A 194 -10.89 -16.72 30.95
C THR A 194 -11.83 -17.64 30.18
N CYS A 195 -11.24 -18.59 29.47
CA CYS A 195 -11.95 -19.66 28.78
C CYS A 195 -11.46 -21.01 29.28
N ASP A 196 -12.39 -21.90 29.63
CA ASP A 196 -12.13 -23.25 30.10
C ASP A 196 -12.87 -24.30 29.26
N GLY A 197 -12.38 -25.55 29.32
CA GLY A 197 -13.02 -26.71 28.69
C GLY A 197 -12.54 -27.00 27.27
N ALA A 198 -13.40 -27.64 26.47
CA ALA A 198 -13.04 -28.00 25.10
C ALA A 198 -12.94 -26.75 24.21
N GLY A 199 -11.96 -26.71 23.30
CA GLY A 199 -11.77 -25.56 22.40
C GLY A 199 -11.38 -24.25 23.09
N ALA A 200 -10.94 -24.30 24.36
CA ALA A 200 -10.56 -23.10 25.12
C ALA A 200 -9.24 -22.45 24.65
N ILE A 201 -8.45 -23.18 23.89
CA ILE A 201 -7.20 -22.72 23.28
C ILE A 201 -7.35 -22.81 21.76
N LEU A 202 -6.99 -21.74 21.06
CA LEU A 202 -6.94 -21.69 19.59
C LEU A 202 -5.49 -21.59 19.14
N THR A 203 -5.16 -22.25 18.02
CA THR A 203 -3.92 -21.96 17.30
C THR A 203 -4.06 -20.59 16.65
N ILE A 204 -2.96 -19.84 16.61
CA ILE A 204 -2.85 -18.58 15.86
C ILE A 204 -1.60 -18.61 15.00
N GLY A 205 -1.66 -18.04 13.80
CA GLY A 205 -0.46 -17.86 12.98
C GLY A 205 0.50 -16.90 13.64
N ASP A 206 1.78 -17.28 13.80
CA ASP A 206 2.80 -16.43 14.42
C ASP A 206 4.11 -16.27 13.62
N PRO A 207 4.10 -16.24 12.26
CA PRO A 207 5.30 -15.88 11.53
C PRO A 207 5.69 -14.43 11.83
N VAL A 208 6.94 -14.23 12.25
CA VAL A 208 7.57 -12.92 12.34
C VAL A 208 8.45 -12.74 11.11
N LEU A 209 7.94 -12.02 10.11
CA LEU A 209 8.69 -11.74 8.91
C LEU A 209 9.86 -10.78 9.20
N PRO A 210 11.01 -10.96 8.52
CA PRO A 210 12.14 -10.07 8.65
C PRO A 210 11.78 -8.67 8.16
N ALA A 211 12.36 -7.64 8.81
CA ALA A 211 12.14 -6.27 8.40
C ALA A 211 12.60 -6.03 6.96
N HIS A 212 11.70 -5.51 6.12
CA HIS A 212 11.94 -5.34 4.68
C HIS A 212 12.08 -3.86 4.25
N GLY A 213 12.10 -2.93 5.21
CA GLY A 213 12.40 -1.51 4.96
C GLY A 213 11.24 -0.65 4.45
N LEU A 214 10.03 -1.22 4.31
CA LEU A 214 8.85 -0.45 3.93
C LEU A 214 8.08 0.03 5.16
N GLY A 215 7.49 1.21 5.04
CA GLY A 215 6.42 1.66 5.92
C GLY A 215 5.07 1.07 5.50
N MET A 216 4.11 1.19 6.39
CA MET A 216 2.72 0.79 6.16
C MET A 216 1.84 2.03 6.29
N ALA A 217 0.74 2.07 5.55
CA ALA A 217 -0.31 3.05 5.71
C ALA A 217 -1.63 2.35 6.10
N THR A 218 -2.28 2.89 7.12
CA THR A 218 -3.47 2.36 7.81
C THR A 218 -4.50 3.50 7.95
N ALA A 219 -5.76 3.19 8.24
CA ALA A 219 -6.79 4.21 8.44
C ALA A 219 -7.62 3.91 9.67
N TYR A 220 -7.94 4.92 10.47
CA TYR A 220 -8.94 4.79 11.51
C TYR A 220 -10.33 4.55 10.90
N ASP A 221 -10.63 5.22 9.79
CA ASP A 221 -11.88 5.04 9.03
C ASP A 221 -12.17 3.58 8.64
N ASP A 222 -11.12 2.80 8.35
CA ASP A 222 -11.22 1.39 7.95
C ASP A 222 -11.04 0.39 9.11
N SER A 223 -10.62 0.86 10.28
CA SER A 223 -10.17 -0.02 11.38
C SER A 223 -10.66 0.38 12.76
N TYR A 224 -11.58 1.35 12.86
CA TYR A 224 -12.18 1.80 14.13
C TYR A 224 -12.80 0.65 14.93
N ASN A 225 -13.26 -0.40 14.24
CA ASN A 225 -13.88 -1.58 14.80
C ASN A 225 -12.87 -2.55 15.45
N LEU A 226 -11.57 -2.43 15.14
CA LEU A 226 -10.51 -3.32 15.63
C LEU A 226 -9.80 -2.69 16.83
N THR A 227 -9.19 -3.52 17.68
CA THR A 227 -8.27 -2.99 18.71
C THR A 227 -6.96 -2.49 18.08
N PRO A 228 -6.34 -1.42 18.63
CA PRO A 228 -5.01 -1.01 18.19
C PRO A 228 -3.96 -2.12 18.31
N ALA A 229 -4.10 -2.99 19.31
CA ALA A 229 -3.22 -4.14 19.53
C ALA A 229 -3.22 -5.11 18.34
N ARG A 230 -4.40 -5.41 17.78
CA ARG A 230 -4.55 -6.30 16.62
C ARG A 230 -3.95 -5.70 15.36
N LEU A 231 -4.26 -4.43 15.10
CA LEU A 231 -3.74 -3.71 13.94
C LEU A 231 -2.21 -3.64 13.93
N LEU A 232 -1.61 -3.29 15.08
CA LEU A 232 -0.15 -3.19 15.21
C LEU A 232 0.54 -4.56 15.22
N ARG A 233 -0.12 -5.62 15.73
CA ARG A 233 0.38 -6.99 15.61
C ARG A 233 0.53 -7.39 14.15
N ASN A 234 -0.51 -7.19 13.34
CA ASN A 234 -0.46 -7.49 11.90
C ASN A 234 0.69 -6.75 11.23
N THR A 235 0.79 -5.45 11.48
CA THR A 235 1.84 -4.60 10.89
C THR A 235 3.24 -5.09 11.28
N LEU A 236 3.47 -5.38 12.57
CA LEU A 236 4.78 -5.84 13.06
C LEU A 236 5.14 -7.24 12.54
N HIS A 237 4.22 -8.18 12.56
CA HIS A 237 4.49 -9.57 12.19
C HIS A 237 4.69 -9.72 10.68
N LEU A 238 4.11 -8.84 9.87
CA LEU A 238 4.36 -8.77 8.42
C LEU A 238 5.70 -8.11 8.03
N GLY A 239 6.49 -7.63 9.00
CA GLY A 239 7.84 -7.10 8.76
C GLY A 239 7.94 -5.57 8.58
N TYR A 240 6.83 -4.84 8.69
CA TYR A 240 6.85 -3.37 8.65
C TYR A 240 7.49 -2.79 9.92
N ARG A 241 8.36 -1.79 9.77
CA ARG A 241 9.08 -1.13 10.87
C ARG A 241 9.20 0.36 10.60
N GLY A 242 9.49 1.15 11.63
CA GLY A 242 9.74 2.58 11.48
C GLY A 242 8.44 3.36 11.30
N SER A 243 8.24 4.01 10.17
CA SER A 243 7.11 4.93 9.99
C SER A 243 5.81 4.21 9.62
N LEU A 244 4.71 4.63 10.24
CA LEU A 244 3.36 4.11 10.03
C LEU A 244 2.43 5.28 9.73
N VAL A 245 1.96 5.42 8.48
CA VAL A 245 0.93 6.41 8.14
C VAL A 245 -0.41 5.93 8.71
N HIS A 246 -1.09 6.80 9.44
CA HIS A 246 -2.39 6.53 10.04
C HIS A 246 -3.37 7.63 9.63
N TYR A 247 -4.19 7.32 8.64
CA TYR A 247 -5.18 8.21 8.05
C TYR A 247 -6.39 8.38 8.97
N VAL A 248 -6.79 9.64 9.15
CA VAL A 248 -8.01 10.07 9.83
C VAL A 248 -8.60 11.20 9.02
N GLY A 249 -9.66 10.94 8.27
CA GLY A 249 -10.20 11.92 7.35
C GLY A 249 -11.71 11.97 7.31
N MET A 250 -12.36 10.84 7.03
CA MET A 250 -13.77 10.86 6.68
C MET A 250 -14.71 10.86 7.91
N SER A 251 -14.46 10.03 8.91
CA SER A 251 -15.50 9.60 9.85
C SER A 251 -14.98 9.07 11.18
N HIS A 252 -15.89 8.83 12.14
CA HIS A 252 -15.65 8.21 13.45
C HIS A 252 -14.79 8.98 14.47
N TYR A 253 -14.16 10.11 14.12
CA TYR A 253 -13.25 10.81 15.02
C TYR A 253 -13.84 12.04 15.73
N TYR A 254 -14.78 12.75 15.10
CA TYR A 254 -15.32 14.01 15.60
C TYR A 254 -16.57 13.84 16.46
N ARG A 255 -16.76 14.78 17.37
CA ARG A 255 -17.99 14.90 18.16
C ARG A 255 -19.12 15.52 17.33
N LEU A 256 -20.32 14.97 17.48
CA LEU A 256 -21.54 15.49 16.87
C LEU A 256 -22.39 16.25 17.89
N VAL A 257 -22.95 17.37 17.46
CA VAL A 257 -23.83 18.22 18.27
C VAL A 257 -25.16 18.39 17.57
N GLN A 258 -26.23 18.24 18.35
CA GLN A 258 -27.59 18.43 17.89
C GLN A 258 -27.85 19.91 17.56
N GLN A 259 -28.29 20.13 16.33
CA GLN A 259 -28.69 21.43 15.82
C GLN A 259 -30.17 21.72 16.11
N ALA A 260 -30.58 22.97 15.95
CA ALA A 260 -31.96 23.39 16.20
C ALA A 260 -32.99 22.72 15.26
N ASP A 261 -32.55 22.26 14.08
CA ASP A 261 -33.38 21.52 13.12
C ASP A 261 -33.39 20.00 13.34
N GLY A 262 -32.69 19.52 14.38
CA GLY A 262 -32.58 18.11 14.72
C GLY A 262 -31.44 17.37 14.02
N SER A 263 -30.70 18.01 13.11
CA SER A 263 -29.49 17.40 12.51
C SER A 263 -28.37 17.25 13.54
N LEU A 264 -27.45 16.31 13.28
CA LEU A 264 -26.25 16.10 14.08
C LEU A 264 -25.04 16.49 13.24
N LEU A 265 -24.38 17.59 13.62
CA LEU A 265 -23.25 18.15 12.89
C LEU A 265 -22.07 18.40 13.84
N PRO A 266 -20.82 18.29 13.36
CA PRO A 266 -19.66 18.74 14.11
C PRO A 266 -19.60 20.27 14.15
N SER A 267 -18.86 20.80 15.11
CA SER A 267 -18.57 22.23 15.19
C SER A 267 -17.10 22.48 15.49
N ALA A 268 -16.62 23.67 15.13
CA ALA A 268 -15.31 24.13 15.56
C ALA A 268 -15.33 24.38 17.08
N GLY A 269 -14.82 23.41 17.87
CA GLY A 269 -14.63 23.55 19.31
C GLY A 269 -15.03 22.34 20.16
N ASP A 270 -15.79 21.39 19.61
CA ASP A 270 -16.25 20.21 20.38
C ASP A 270 -15.20 19.09 20.50
N GLY A 271 -14.18 19.14 19.64
CA GLY A 271 -13.04 18.24 19.66
C GLY A 271 -13.35 16.82 19.14
N LEU A 272 -12.41 15.92 19.42
CA LEU A 272 -12.58 14.49 19.16
C LEU A 272 -13.70 13.89 20.04
N CYS A 273 -14.39 12.86 19.53
CA CYS A 273 -15.31 12.06 20.33
C CYS A 273 -14.55 11.16 21.31
N ASP A 274 -15.17 10.80 22.44
CA ASP A 274 -14.48 10.09 23.51
C ASP A 274 -13.98 8.68 23.09
N PRO A 275 -14.75 7.89 22.31
CA PRO A 275 -14.26 6.61 21.78
C PRO A 275 -13.01 6.77 20.90
N CYS A 276 -12.97 7.78 20.03
CA CYS A 276 -11.80 8.05 19.19
C CYS A 276 -10.57 8.41 20.02
N MET A 277 -10.73 9.25 21.05
CA MET A 277 -9.65 9.61 21.97
C MET A 277 -9.08 8.39 22.71
N ALA A 278 -9.96 7.52 23.22
CA ALA A 278 -9.56 6.30 23.92
C ALA A 278 -8.77 5.35 23.02
N TRP A 279 -9.26 5.14 21.79
CA TRP A 279 -8.60 4.30 20.79
C TRP A 279 -7.22 4.83 20.41
N HIS A 280 -7.11 6.12 20.09
CA HIS A 280 -5.84 6.72 19.65
C HIS A 280 -4.82 6.86 20.79
N ALA A 281 -5.27 7.06 22.03
CA ALA A 281 -4.38 7.02 23.19
C ALA A 281 -3.69 5.65 23.33
N ASP A 282 -4.45 4.55 23.20
CA ASP A 282 -3.89 3.19 23.20
C ASP A 282 -3.00 2.94 21.96
N PHE A 283 -3.43 3.35 20.77
CA PHE A 283 -2.65 3.24 19.54
C PHE A 283 -1.28 3.92 19.64
N PHE A 284 -1.22 5.19 20.04
CA PHE A 284 0.06 5.90 20.14
C PHE A 284 0.94 5.35 21.26
N ALA A 285 0.36 4.95 22.40
CA ALA A 285 1.11 4.30 23.46
C ALA A 285 1.75 2.98 22.99
N ARG A 286 1.04 2.19 22.17
CA ARG A 286 1.58 0.95 21.59
C ARG A 286 2.59 1.20 20.49
N CYS A 287 2.38 2.20 19.63
CA CYS A 287 3.41 2.63 18.69
C CYS A 287 4.72 2.96 19.42
N LYS A 288 4.65 3.67 20.56
CA LYS A 288 5.81 3.94 21.39
C LYS A 288 6.47 2.66 21.93
N GLN A 289 5.68 1.70 22.41
CA GLN A 289 6.19 0.42 22.94
C GLN A 289 6.85 -0.45 21.86
N LEU A 290 6.34 -0.39 20.64
CA LEU A 290 6.79 -1.19 19.49
C LEU A 290 7.81 -0.46 18.60
N ASP A 291 8.24 0.74 18.99
CA ASP A 291 9.19 1.60 18.24
C ASP A 291 8.73 1.95 16.82
N PHE A 292 7.42 2.18 16.65
CA PHE A 292 6.86 2.81 15.45
C PHE A 292 6.87 4.34 15.58
N GLU A 293 7.16 5.05 14.47
CA GLU A 293 6.95 6.49 14.30
C GLU A 293 5.60 6.69 13.60
N PRO A 294 4.49 6.91 14.33
CA PRO A 294 3.20 7.17 13.69
C PRO A 294 3.24 8.53 12.97
N ILE A 295 2.72 8.54 11.74
CA ILE A 295 2.44 9.74 10.95
C ILE A 295 0.93 9.88 10.92
N LEU A 296 0.39 10.82 11.67
CA LEU A 296 -1.04 11.11 11.62
C LEU A 296 -1.34 11.83 10.30
N SER A 297 -2.15 11.24 9.43
CA SER A 297 -2.59 11.87 8.19
C SER A 297 -4.00 12.43 8.37
N ILE A 298 -4.13 13.76 8.36
CA ILE A 298 -5.43 14.43 8.43
C ILE A 298 -5.87 14.89 7.05
N SER A 299 -7.09 14.53 6.65
CA SER A 299 -7.66 14.88 5.34
C SER A 299 -8.52 16.15 5.38
N TYR A 300 -8.70 16.80 4.23
CA TYR A 300 -9.72 17.84 4.00
C TYR A 300 -11.09 17.23 3.67
N GLU A 301 -11.25 15.93 3.83
CA GLU A 301 -12.49 15.19 3.63
C GLU A 301 -13.33 15.13 4.92
N LEU A 302 -14.64 14.95 4.78
CA LEU A 302 -15.57 14.66 5.87
C LEU A 302 -16.75 13.85 5.35
N PHE A 303 -17.34 12.98 6.17
CA PHE A 303 -18.54 12.24 5.81
C PHE A 303 -19.70 13.19 5.45
N ASP A 304 -20.32 13.00 4.27
CA ASP A 304 -21.21 14.00 3.68
C ASP A 304 -22.44 14.31 4.54
N GLU A 305 -23.01 13.26 5.15
CA GLU A 305 -24.19 13.34 6.01
C GLU A 305 -23.94 14.19 7.26
N HIS A 306 -22.71 14.17 7.78
CA HIS A 306 -22.30 14.95 8.95
C HIS A 306 -21.66 16.29 8.57
N CYS A 307 -21.44 16.58 7.28
CA CYS A 307 -20.74 17.80 6.88
C CYS A 307 -21.71 18.99 6.78
N PRO A 308 -21.49 20.09 7.55
CA PRO A 308 -22.29 21.30 7.41
C PRO A 308 -22.31 21.82 5.97
N SER A 309 -23.49 22.18 5.47
CA SER A 309 -23.69 22.58 4.07
C SER A 309 -22.81 23.75 3.62
N ALA A 310 -22.48 24.66 4.54
CA ALA A 310 -21.61 25.82 4.30
C ALA A 310 -20.11 25.49 4.29
N TRP A 311 -19.72 24.28 4.69
CA TRP A 311 -18.32 23.84 4.66
C TRP A 311 -17.98 23.10 3.37
N LYS A 312 -18.98 22.59 2.64
CA LYS A 312 -18.81 21.80 1.43
C LYS A 312 -18.31 22.67 0.27
N GLN A 313 -17.30 22.17 -0.44
CA GLN A 313 -16.96 22.63 -1.77
C GLN A 313 -18.13 22.42 -2.74
N ARG A 314 -18.31 23.32 -3.72
CA ARG A 314 -19.42 23.25 -4.70
C ARG A 314 -18.98 23.58 -6.11
N SER A 315 -19.53 22.86 -7.09
CA SER A 315 -19.42 23.22 -8.51
C SER A 315 -20.21 24.49 -8.81
N PHE A 316 -20.00 25.07 -9.99
CA PHE A 316 -20.74 26.25 -10.43
C PHE A 316 -22.26 26.00 -10.49
N ALA A 317 -22.67 24.77 -10.85
CA ALA A 317 -24.07 24.37 -10.84
C ALA A 317 -24.64 24.16 -9.41
N GLY A 318 -23.80 24.30 -8.38
CA GLY A 318 -24.15 24.15 -6.96
C GLY A 318 -24.05 22.71 -6.44
N ALA A 319 -23.59 21.76 -7.27
CA ALA A 319 -23.43 20.37 -6.86
C ALA A 319 -22.32 20.27 -5.79
N PRO A 320 -22.54 19.53 -4.68
CA PRO A 320 -21.51 19.33 -3.67
C PRO A 320 -20.37 18.45 -4.20
N ALA A 321 -19.16 18.69 -3.69
CA ALA A 321 -17.98 17.89 -3.96
C ALA A 321 -18.07 16.50 -3.31
N LEU A 322 -18.85 15.59 -3.88
CA LEU A 322 -19.02 14.23 -3.36
C LEU A 322 -17.98 13.28 -3.97
N THR A 323 -17.42 12.42 -3.13
CA THR A 323 -16.54 11.34 -3.58
C THR A 323 -17.33 10.14 -4.12
N GLY A 324 -16.62 9.18 -4.73
CA GLY A 324 -17.23 7.98 -5.31
C GLY A 324 -17.65 6.90 -4.30
N TRP A 325 -17.45 7.12 -3.00
CA TRP A 325 -17.80 6.15 -1.96
C TRP A 325 -19.31 6.09 -1.69
N VAL A 326 -19.78 4.98 -1.12
CA VAL A 326 -21.19 4.81 -0.75
C VAL A 326 -21.31 4.33 0.70
N PRO A 327 -21.92 5.11 1.60
CA PRO A 327 -22.32 6.51 1.41
C PRO A 327 -21.11 7.45 1.20
N PRO A 328 -21.29 8.59 0.50
CA PRO A 328 -20.18 9.43 0.10
C PRO A 328 -19.64 10.28 1.25
N SER A 329 -18.39 10.69 1.08
CA SER A 329 -17.78 11.82 1.78
C SER A 329 -17.84 13.07 0.90
N THR A 330 -17.43 14.20 1.47
CA THR A 330 -17.31 15.48 0.77
C THR A 330 -16.07 16.25 1.20
N LEU A 331 -15.58 17.13 0.33
CA LEU A 331 -14.38 17.92 0.59
C LEU A 331 -14.74 19.26 1.23
N LEU A 332 -13.99 19.61 2.29
CA LEU A 332 -14.07 20.86 3.01
C LEU A 332 -13.44 21.98 2.20
N SER A 333 -14.12 23.13 2.12
CA SER A 333 -13.65 24.28 1.36
C SER A 333 -12.46 24.95 2.04
N PRO A 334 -11.28 25.04 1.37
CA PRO A 334 -10.14 25.82 1.84
C PRO A 334 -10.45 27.30 2.08
N ALA A 335 -11.55 27.82 1.52
CA ALA A 335 -12.00 29.19 1.69
C ALA A 335 -12.89 29.39 2.93
N SER A 336 -13.37 28.32 3.56
CA SER A 336 -14.24 28.38 4.73
C SER A 336 -13.44 28.45 6.03
N ASP A 337 -13.45 29.61 6.69
CA ASP A 337 -12.78 29.82 7.98
C ASP A 337 -13.26 28.83 9.05
N GLU A 338 -14.55 28.49 9.06
CA GLU A 338 -15.13 27.55 10.02
C GLU A 338 -14.68 26.11 9.76
N ALA A 339 -14.67 25.67 8.50
CA ALA A 339 -14.19 24.34 8.13
C ALA A 339 -12.70 24.18 8.45
N MET A 340 -11.89 25.20 8.14
CA MET A 340 -10.46 25.20 8.44
C MET A 340 -10.19 25.32 9.95
N ALA A 341 -11.05 26.00 10.71
CA ALA A 341 -10.98 26.01 12.17
C ALA A 341 -11.27 24.63 12.77
N PHE A 342 -12.26 23.91 12.22
CA PHE A 342 -12.53 22.53 12.59
C PHE A 342 -11.32 21.62 12.32
N LEU A 343 -10.79 21.58 11.09
CA LEU A 343 -9.61 20.76 10.76
C LEU A 343 -8.42 21.07 11.64
N ARG A 344 -8.15 22.36 11.90
CA ARG A 344 -7.09 22.77 12.81
C ARG A 344 -7.31 22.21 14.21
N GLN A 345 -8.51 22.32 14.77
CA GLN A 345 -8.79 21.77 16.10
C GLN A 345 -8.54 20.27 16.16
N MET A 346 -9.02 19.51 15.16
CA MET A 346 -8.81 18.06 15.09
C MET A 346 -7.34 17.70 15.04
N ALA A 347 -6.55 18.38 14.21
CA ALA A 347 -5.11 18.18 14.15
C ALA A 347 -4.43 18.45 15.49
N LEU A 348 -4.81 19.52 16.20
CA LEU A 348 -4.23 19.87 17.49
C LEU A 348 -4.59 18.86 18.59
N ASP A 349 -5.82 18.35 18.62
CA ASP A 349 -6.26 17.33 19.58
C ASP A 349 -5.44 16.03 19.41
N PHE A 350 -5.20 15.60 18.17
CA PHE A 350 -4.34 14.45 17.92
C PHE A 350 -2.87 14.71 18.27
N VAL A 351 -2.36 15.92 18.01
CA VAL A 351 -1.00 16.31 18.44
C VAL A 351 -0.87 16.21 19.96
N ASP A 352 -1.89 16.60 20.72
CA ASP A 352 -1.91 16.43 22.18
C ASP A 352 -1.85 14.96 22.60
N LEU A 353 -2.58 14.07 21.92
CA LEU A 353 -2.51 12.62 22.16
C LEU A 353 -1.12 12.06 21.84
N MET A 354 -0.52 12.46 20.71
CA MET A 354 0.85 12.05 20.33
C MET A 354 1.89 12.52 21.36
N MET A 355 1.82 13.78 21.81
CA MET A 355 2.72 14.33 22.83
C MET A 355 2.53 13.62 24.18
N THR A 356 1.29 13.32 24.56
CA THR A 356 0.97 12.59 25.80
C THR A 356 1.55 11.17 25.78
N ALA A 357 1.47 10.48 24.65
CA ALA A 357 2.05 9.14 24.46
C ALA A 357 3.59 9.16 24.32
N GLY A 358 4.20 10.33 24.09
CA GLY A 358 5.65 10.47 23.93
C GLY A 358 6.20 9.90 22.62
N VAL A 359 5.37 9.84 21.58
CA VAL A 359 5.79 9.57 20.20
C VAL A 359 6.23 10.87 19.51
N SER A 360 7.00 10.77 18.43
CA SER A 360 7.36 11.94 17.62
C SER A 360 6.10 12.56 17.00
N VAL A 361 5.96 13.88 17.07
CA VAL A 361 4.85 14.58 16.40
C VAL A 361 5.17 14.68 14.91
N VAL A 362 4.53 13.83 14.12
CA VAL A 362 4.65 13.80 12.66
C VAL A 362 3.24 13.81 12.08
N VAL A 363 2.90 14.85 11.33
CA VAL A 363 1.56 15.04 10.75
C VAL A 363 1.68 15.18 9.24
N GLN A 364 0.92 14.40 8.49
CA GLN A 364 0.71 14.56 7.06
C GLN A 364 -0.58 15.36 6.85
N ILE A 365 -0.52 16.38 6.00
CA ILE A 365 -1.72 17.00 5.43
C ILE A 365 -2.08 16.18 4.20
N GLY A 366 -3.14 15.39 4.35
CA GLY A 366 -3.71 14.51 3.34
C GLY A 366 -4.81 15.21 2.55
N GLU A 367 -4.91 14.84 1.28
CA GLU A 367 -6.01 15.23 0.38
C GLU A 367 -6.41 16.72 0.34
N PRO A 368 -5.46 17.70 0.41
CA PRO A 368 -5.84 19.10 0.39
C PRO A 368 -6.03 19.54 -1.08
N TRP A 369 -7.18 19.29 -1.68
CA TRP A 369 -7.46 19.73 -3.06
C TRP A 369 -8.87 20.25 -3.27
N TRP A 370 -9.01 21.08 -4.29
CA TRP A 370 -10.29 21.40 -4.92
C TRP A 370 -10.77 20.20 -5.72
N TRP A 371 -11.95 19.70 -5.35
CA TRP A 371 -12.54 18.53 -5.98
C TRP A 371 -12.94 18.80 -7.43
N VAL A 372 -12.88 17.76 -8.24
CA VAL A 372 -13.41 17.75 -9.60
C VAL A 372 -14.42 16.61 -9.70
N THR A 373 -15.62 16.92 -10.17
CA THR A 373 -16.70 15.93 -10.34
C THR A 373 -16.40 14.96 -11.49
N ALA A 374 -17.21 13.91 -11.61
CA ALA A 374 -17.12 12.98 -12.73
C ALA A 374 -17.43 13.65 -14.08
N GLU A 375 -18.17 14.76 -14.06
CA GLU A 375 -18.51 15.61 -15.20
C GLU A 375 -17.48 16.71 -15.49
N ASP A 376 -16.27 16.62 -14.92
CA ASP A 376 -15.18 17.58 -15.11
C ASP A 376 -15.45 19.00 -14.56
N GLU A 377 -16.43 19.14 -13.66
CA GLU A 377 -16.72 20.41 -12.98
C GLU A 377 -15.80 20.59 -11.77
N ILE A 378 -15.13 21.73 -11.66
CA ILE A 378 -14.33 22.06 -10.47
C ILE A 378 -15.19 22.66 -9.35
N CYS A 379 -14.98 22.19 -8.12
CA CYS A 379 -15.78 22.56 -6.96
C CYS A 379 -15.20 23.74 -6.15
N LEU A 380 -15.05 24.92 -6.78
CA LEU A 380 -14.50 26.13 -6.13
C LEU A 380 -15.48 27.32 -6.07
N TYR A 381 -16.79 27.03 -6.13
CA TYR A 381 -17.88 28.01 -6.18
C TYR A 381 -18.80 27.97 -4.96
N ASP A 382 -18.33 27.44 -3.83
CA ASP A 382 -19.07 27.51 -2.58
C ASP A 382 -19.20 28.97 -2.07
N ASP A 383 -20.13 29.20 -1.13
CA ASP A 383 -20.44 30.55 -0.64
C ASP A 383 -19.21 31.27 -0.05
N ALA A 384 -18.30 30.55 0.60
CA ALA A 384 -17.10 31.14 1.18
C ALA A 384 -16.10 31.54 0.09
N ALA A 385 -15.90 30.68 -0.91
CA ALA A 385 -15.09 31.00 -2.08
C ALA A 385 -15.65 32.20 -2.87
N MET A 386 -16.96 32.24 -3.09
CA MET A 386 -17.63 33.33 -3.82
C MET A 386 -17.63 34.66 -3.06
N GLN A 387 -17.56 34.65 -1.73
CA GLN A 387 -17.38 35.89 -0.95
C GLN A 387 -15.98 36.48 -1.15
N LEU A 388 -14.96 35.64 -1.26
CA LEU A 388 -13.57 36.06 -1.47
C LEU A 388 -13.31 36.42 -2.94
N GLN A 389 -13.98 35.76 -3.89
CA GLN A 389 -13.84 36.00 -5.32
C GLN A 389 -15.21 36.19 -6.02
N PRO A 390 -15.92 37.32 -5.78
CA PRO A 390 -17.27 37.54 -6.32
C PRO A 390 -17.37 37.64 -7.85
N ALA A 391 -16.24 37.90 -8.52
CA ALA A 391 -16.12 37.99 -9.97
C ALA A 391 -15.46 36.73 -10.57
N ALA A 392 -15.57 35.57 -9.90
CA ALA A 392 -15.04 34.31 -10.39
C ALA A 392 -15.55 34.00 -11.81
N ALA A 393 -14.62 33.73 -12.72
CA ALA A 393 -14.96 33.23 -14.05
C ALA A 393 -15.61 31.85 -13.95
N GLN A 394 -16.54 31.55 -14.85
CA GLN A 394 -17.22 30.27 -14.86
C GLN A 394 -16.39 29.21 -15.58
N ILE A 395 -16.15 28.06 -14.94
CA ILE A 395 -15.50 26.88 -15.52
C ILE A 395 -16.52 25.74 -15.46
N GLU A 396 -17.18 25.48 -16.59
CA GLU A 396 -18.15 24.37 -16.71
C GLU A 396 -17.46 23.03 -17.00
N ASP A 397 -16.29 23.06 -17.64
CA ASP A 397 -15.58 21.86 -18.11
C ASP A 397 -14.07 22.14 -18.05
N LEU A 398 -13.36 21.43 -17.15
CA LEU A 398 -11.90 21.53 -17.02
C LEU A 398 -11.13 20.85 -18.15
N SER A 399 -11.78 20.03 -18.98
CA SER A 399 -11.12 19.32 -20.08
C SER A 399 -10.97 20.19 -21.34
N GLY A 400 -11.77 21.25 -21.45
CA GLY A 400 -11.72 22.22 -22.53
C GLY A 400 -10.60 23.26 -22.41
N PRO A 401 -10.32 24.02 -23.48
CA PRO A 401 -9.40 25.15 -23.41
C PRO A 401 -9.97 26.26 -22.52
N LEU A 402 -9.16 26.77 -21.60
CA LEU A 402 -9.53 27.85 -20.68
C LEU A 402 -8.99 29.21 -21.14
N ASP A 403 -9.76 30.27 -20.90
CA ASP A 403 -9.34 31.66 -21.13
C ASP A 403 -8.51 32.23 -19.98
N ALA A 404 -8.01 33.46 -20.14
CA ALA A 404 -7.14 34.09 -19.16
C ALA A 404 -7.79 34.33 -17.79
N ASP A 405 -9.10 34.61 -17.75
CA ASP A 405 -9.82 34.88 -16.51
C ASP A 405 -10.10 33.57 -15.75
N GLN A 406 -10.39 32.49 -16.48
CA GLN A 406 -10.51 31.13 -15.93
C GLN A 406 -9.17 30.61 -15.38
N LEU A 407 -8.06 30.81 -16.10
CA LEU A 407 -6.74 30.45 -15.60
C LEU A 407 -6.37 31.24 -14.34
N ALA A 408 -6.69 32.54 -14.30
CA ALA A 408 -6.46 33.38 -13.12
C ALA A 408 -7.30 32.91 -11.90
N LEU A 409 -8.51 32.38 -12.13
CA LEU A 409 -9.31 31.77 -11.06
C LEU A 409 -8.66 30.51 -10.50
N LEU A 410 -8.09 29.65 -11.34
CA LEU A 410 -7.36 28.46 -10.87
C LEU A 410 -6.10 28.85 -10.08
N ASP A 411 -5.35 29.86 -10.53
CA ASP A 411 -4.18 30.38 -9.81
C ASP A 411 -4.57 30.98 -8.43
N TRP A 412 -5.73 31.66 -8.36
CA TRP A 412 -6.30 32.13 -7.09
C TRP A 412 -6.67 30.95 -6.18
N ALA A 413 -7.35 29.94 -6.71
CA ALA A 413 -7.74 28.75 -5.95
C ALA A 413 -6.52 28.02 -5.38
N GLY A 414 -5.43 27.93 -6.14
CA GLY A 414 -4.15 27.41 -5.66
C GLY A 414 -3.54 28.27 -4.55
N SER A 415 -3.63 29.59 -4.65
CA SER A 415 -3.15 30.50 -3.60
C SER A 415 -3.94 30.34 -2.29
N GLN A 416 -5.26 30.13 -2.37
CA GLN A 416 -6.11 29.83 -1.21
C GLN A 416 -5.75 28.49 -0.58
N LEU A 417 -5.53 27.47 -1.41
CA LEU A 417 -5.13 26.14 -0.94
C LEU A 417 -3.75 26.15 -0.26
N ALA A 418 -2.79 26.89 -0.82
CA ALA A 418 -1.49 27.11 -0.19
C ALA A 418 -1.62 27.82 1.16
N THR A 419 -2.51 28.81 1.27
CA THR A 419 -2.73 29.57 2.51
C THR A 419 -3.28 28.66 3.60
N SER A 420 -4.39 27.94 3.33
CA SER A 420 -5.02 27.08 4.34
C SER A 420 -4.09 25.96 4.84
N THR A 421 -3.35 25.32 3.94
CA THR A 421 -2.40 24.24 4.30
C THR A 421 -1.19 24.79 5.07
N ASN A 422 -0.68 25.97 4.72
CA ASN A 422 0.39 26.64 5.47
C ASN A 422 -0.07 27.05 6.88
N ASP A 423 -1.29 27.57 7.01
CA ASP A 423 -1.85 27.95 8.31
C ASP A 423 -2.04 26.74 9.22
N LEU A 424 -2.52 25.61 8.68
CA LEU A 424 -2.61 24.34 9.42
C LEU A 424 -1.23 23.85 9.85
N ARG A 425 -0.24 23.83 8.95
CA ARG A 425 1.15 23.47 9.25
C ARG A 425 1.71 24.32 10.40
N ASP A 426 1.54 25.63 10.31
CA ASP A 426 2.12 26.58 11.26
C ASP A 426 1.44 26.47 12.63
N ALA A 427 0.12 26.20 12.66
CA ALA A 427 -0.60 25.89 13.88
C ALA A 427 -0.08 24.61 14.55
N ILE A 428 0.10 23.52 13.79
CA ILE A 428 0.66 22.25 14.30
C ILE A 428 2.06 22.46 14.88
N ARG A 429 2.93 23.17 14.16
CA ARG A 429 4.29 23.48 14.62
C ARG A 429 4.29 24.33 15.88
N ALA A 430 3.45 25.37 15.94
CA ALA A 430 3.34 26.22 17.11
C ALA A 430 2.87 25.44 18.33
N HIS A 431 1.86 24.59 18.17
CA HIS A 431 1.30 23.76 19.24
C HIS A 431 2.31 22.75 19.79
N ALA A 432 3.10 22.13 18.92
CA ALA A 432 4.18 21.21 19.30
C ALA A 432 5.51 21.92 19.67
N ALA A 433 5.48 23.22 19.98
CA ALA A 433 6.66 24.03 20.34
C ALA A 433 7.84 23.92 19.33
N GLY A 434 7.52 23.78 18.04
CA GLY A 434 8.47 23.66 16.93
C GLY A 434 9.07 22.27 16.72
N ALA A 435 8.67 21.26 17.50
CA ALA A 435 9.20 19.90 17.38
C ALA A 435 8.49 19.05 16.30
N ALA A 436 7.33 19.50 15.81
CA ALA A 436 6.55 18.76 14.82
C ALA A 436 7.20 18.77 13.43
N LYS A 437 7.19 17.61 12.78
CA LYS A 437 7.42 17.48 11.33
C LYS A 437 6.07 17.50 10.63
N VAL A 438 5.93 18.30 9.58
CA VAL A 438 4.70 18.35 8.78
C VAL A 438 5.00 17.96 7.34
N LEU A 439 4.27 16.98 6.84
CA LEU A 439 4.41 16.39 5.52
C LEU A 439 3.22 16.78 4.64
N LEU A 440 3.39 16.73 3.33
CA LEU A 440 2.34 17.03 2.36
C LEU A 440 2.18 15.86 1.39
N LEU A 441 0.96 15.37 1.22
CA LEU A 441 0.60 14.35 0.24
C LEU A 441 0.19 14.99 -1.09
N LEU A 442 0.65 14.40 -2.20
CA LEU A 442 0.17 14.71 -3.54
C LEU A 442 -0.29 13.43 -4.25
N PHE A 443 -1.50 13.49 -4.81
CA PHE A 443 -2.02 12.46 -5.69
C PHE A 443 -1.87 12.90 -7.15
N THR A 444 -0.76 12.49 -7.78
CA THR A 444 -0.44 12.94 -9.15
C THR A 444 -1.44 12.50 -10.22
N PRO A 445 -2.11 11.32 -10.13
CA PRO A 445 -3.03 10.87 -11.16
C PRO A 445 -4.17 11.85 -11.45
N THR A 446 -4.73 12.47 -10.42
CA THR A 446 -5.76 13.50 -10.58
C THR A 446 -5.15 14.85 -10.93
N ILE A 447 -4.13 15.30 -10.19
CA ILE A 447 -3.60 16.67 -10.29
C ILE A 447 -2.93 16.93 -11.65
N LEU A 448 -2.31 15.90 -12.22
CA LEU A 448 -1.56 15.97 -13.48
C LEU A 448 -2.21 15.15 -14.60
N ASP A 449 -3.52 14.87 -14.48
CA ASP A 449 -4.27 14.20 -15.54
C ASP A 449 -4.17 15.00 -16.85
N PRO A 450 -3.65 14.42 -17.95
CA PRO A 450 -3.60 15.09 -19.24
C PRO A 450 -4.96 15.54 -19.78
N ALA A 451 -6.06 14.94 -19.31
CA ALA A 451 -7.41 15.37 -19.64
C ALA A 451 -7.75 16.73 -19.03
N ARG A 452 -7.06 17.19 -17.98
CA ARG A 452 -7.31 18.44 -17.25
C ARG A 452 -6.00 19.22 -17.03
N PRO A 453 -5.31 19.65 -18.10
CA PRO A 453 -3.92 20.10 -18.03
C PRO A 453 -3.68 21.31 -17.12
N GLU A 454 -4.70 22.12 -16.86
CA GLU A 454 -4.60 23.34 -16.05
C GLU A 454 -4.95 23.11 -14.56
N LEU A 455 -5.43 21.92 -14.17
CA LEU A 455 -5.85 21.62 -12.78
C LEU A 455 -4.71 21.78 -11.76
N GLN A 456 -3.47 21.52 -12.18
CA GLN A 456 -2.28 21.71 -11.35
C GLN A 456 -2.15 23.14 -10.79
N ARG A 457 -2.74 24.15 -11.44
CA ARG A 457 -2.76 25.53 -10.93
C ARG A 457 -3.52 25.65 -9.61
N ALA A 458 -4.65 24.97 -9.52
CA ALA A 458 -5.50 24.96 -8.33
C ALA A 458 -5.00 23.98 -7.26
N ASN A 459 -4.43 22.84 -7.66
CA ASN A 459 -4.13 21.71 -6.76
C ASN A 459 -2.65 21.38 -6.60
N MET A 460 -1.73 22.19 -7.13
CA MET A 460 -0.28 22.10 -6.87
C MET A 460 0.37 23.49 -6.81
N PRO A 461 -0.07 24.38 -5.91
CA PRO A 461 0.42 25.75 -5.87
C PRO A 461 1.91 25.85 -5.55
N ALA A 462 2.57 26.88 -6.09
CA ALA A 462 4.00 27.15 -5.87
C ALA A 462 4.35 27.37 -4.38
N GLY A 463 3.37 27.73 -3.53
CA GLY A 463 3.55 27.87 -2.09
C GLY A 463 3.92 26.58 -1.36
N TRP A 464 3.81 25.42 -2.03
CA TRP A 464 4.23 24.12 -1.50
C TRP A 464 5.68 23.75 -1.81
N ALA A 465 6.36 24.52 -2.68
CA ALA A 465 7.73 24.25 -3.07
C ALA A 465 8.67 24.22 -1.86
N TRP A 466 9.75 23.44 -1.97
CA TRP A 466 10.75 23.30 -0.92
C TRP A 466 11.31 24.68 -0.51
N PRO A 467 11.43 24.98 0.81
CA PRO A 467 11.31 24.08 1.96
C PRO A 467 9.99 24.22 2.76
N ALA A 468 8.84 24.43 2.11
CA ALA A 468 7.57 24.69 2.81
C ALA A 468 7.17 23.58 3.80
N TYR A 469 7.39 22.31 3.44
CA TYR A 469 7.10 21.14 4.27
C TYR A 469 8.36 20.33 4.54
N ASP A 470 8.35 19.53 5.62
CA ASP A 470 9.50 18.72 6.02
C ASP A 470 9.79 17.61 5.00
N ARG A 471 8.74 17.05 4.39
CA ARG A 471 8.80 16.07 3.31
C ARG A 471 7.60 16.18 2.38
N LEU A 472 7.81 15.77 1.13
CA LEU A 472 6.79 15.61 0.12
C LEU A 472 6.52 14.13 -0.11
N GLN A 473 5.26 13.71 -0.06
CA GLN A 473 4.85 12.32 -0.26
C GLN A 473 4.09 12.24 -1.58
N LEU A 474 4.59 11.43 -2.51
CA LEU A 474 3.98 11.24 -3.82
C LEU A 474 3.22 9.94 -3.87
N GLU A 475 2.01 10.01 -4.39
CA GLU A 475 1.13 8.89 -4.61
C GLU A 475 0.65 8.88 -6.06
N ASP A 476 0.75 7.73 -6.72
CA ASP A 476 0.44 7.58 -8.14
C ASP A 476 -0.21 6.23 -8.52
N TYR A 477 -0.83 5.58 -7.54
CA TYR A 477 -1.19 4.19 -7.68
C TYR A 477 -2.24 3.90 -8.74
N ASP A 478 -3.14 4.84 -9.05
CA ASP A 478 -4.09 4.67 -10.16
C ASP A 478 -3.36 4.45 -11.49
N TRP A 479 -2.30 5.24 -11.73
CA TRP A 479 -1.46 5.05 -12.90
C TRP A 479 -0.58 3.81 -12.78
N LEU A 480 -0.05 3.50 -11.60
CA LEU A 480 0.79 2.32 -11.39
C LEU A 480 0.00 1.02 -11.64
N ALA A 481 -1.15 0.89 -11.00
CA ALA A 481 -2.03 -0.27 -11.08
C ALA A 481 -2.54 -0.49 -12.51
N HIS A 482 -2.75 0.59 -13.29
CA HIS A 482 -3.17 0.49 -14.70
C HIS A 482 -2.01 0.50 -15.71
N GLY A 483 -0.75 0.50 -15.26
CA GLY A 483 0.42 0.42 -16.13
C GLY A 483 0.76 1.69 -16.91
N ALA A 484 0.25 2.85 -16.49
CA ALA A 484 0.50 4.17 -17.11
C ALA A 484 1.89 4.74 -16.78
N GLU A 485 2.94 3.97 -17.09
CA GLU A 485 4.34 4.29 -16.81
C GLU A 485 4.76 5.66 -17.33
N ALA A 486 4.40 6.01 -18.58
CA ALA A 486 4.79 7.29 -19.18
C ALA A 486 4.23 8.50 -18.42
N LEU A 487 3.00 8.39 -17.87
CA LEU A 487 2.40 9.46 -17.09
C LEU A 487 3.12 9.63 -15.75
N ARG A 488 3.48 8.53 -15.09
CA ARG A 488 4.24 8.54 -13.84
C ARG A 488 5.61 9.21 -13.99
N LEU A 489 6.39 8.82 -15.01
CA LEU A 489 7.71 9.39 -15.26
C LEU A 489 7.64 10.90 -15.52
N LYS A 490 6.69 11.34 -16.35
CA LYS A 490 6.47 12.78 -16.61
C LYS A 490 6.06 13.53 -15.36
N ALA A 491 5.21 12.93 -14.53
CA ALA A 491 4.78 13.53 -13.28
C ALA A 491 5.94 13.70 -12.30
N TYR A 492 6.85 12.73 -12.20
CA TYR A 492 8.04 12.86 -11.36
C TYR A 492 8.93 14.02 -11.81
N ASP A 493 9.19 14.14 -13.11
CA ASP A 493 9.97 15.24 -13.67
C ASP A 493 9.30 16.59 -13.43
N PHE A 494 7.98 16.68 -13.65
CA PHE A 494 7.22 17.89 -13.42
C PHE A 494 7.26 18.32 -11.94
N VAL A 495 6.94 17.40 -11.03
CA VAL A 495 6.96 17.66 -9.58
C VAL A 495 8.35 18.07 -9.11
N GLN A 496 9.40 17.41 -9.60
CA GLN A 496 10.78 17.76 -9.25
C GLN A 496 11.15 19.18 -9.73
N GLN A 497 10.72 19.58 -10.93
CA GLN A 497 10.97 20.93 -11.45
C GLN A 497 10.14 21.99 -10.73
N HIS A 498 8.90 21.68 -10.41
CA HIS A 498 7.93 22.63 -9.85
C HIS A 498 8.10 22.84 -8.34
N LEU A 499 8.24 21.76 -7.57
CA LEU A 499 8.32 21.83 -6.11
C LEU A 499 9.74 21.68 -5.56
N ASN A 500 10.67 21.12 -6.35
CA ASN A 500 12.11 21.12 -6.08
C ASN A 500 12.53 20.55 -4.71
N TYR A 501 11.83 19.52 -4.22
CA TYR A 501 12.23 18.79 -3.01
C TYR A 501 13.48 17.95 -3.31
N PRO A 502 14.51 17.95 -2.44
CA PRO A 502 15.62 17.00 -2.55
C PRO A 502 15.12 15.55 -2.45
N ILE A 503 15.75 14.60 -3.14
CA ILE A 503 15.39 13.16 -3.12
C ILE A 503 15.23 12.62 -1.69
N GLY A 504 16.17 12.95 -0.78
CA GLY A 504 16.10 12.52 0.63
C GLY A 504 14.96 13.12 1.46
N LYS A 505 14.19 14.06 0.88
CA LYS A 505 13.00 14.72 1.44
C LYS A 505 11.72 14.33 0.70
N GLN A 506 11.80 13.40 -0.24
CA GLN A 506 10.65 12.80 -0.89
C GLN A 506 10.36 11.43 -0.28
N GLU A 507 9.10 11.03 -0.33
CA GLU A 507 8.60 9.70 0.04
C GLU A 507 7.57 9.24 -0.98
N TYR A 508 7.29 7.94 -1.00
CA TYR A 508 6.42 7.33 -2.00
C TYR A 508 5.34 6.44 -1.38
N LEU A 509 4.10 6.58 -1.85
CA LEU A 509 2.98 5.70 -1.50
C LEU A 509 2.63 4.88 -2.75
N ALA A 510 2.80 3.56 -2.68
CA ALA A 510 2.62 2.67 -3.84
C ALA A 510 1.15 2.31 -4.12
N GLY A 511 0.26 2.49 -3.13
CA GLY A 511 -1.18 2.22 -3.20
C GLY A 511 -1.59 0.76 -3.16
N PHE A 512 -2.91 0.52 -3.33
CA PHE A 512 -3.63 -0.70 -2.98
C PHE A 512 -4.43 -1.27 -4.14
N VAL A 513 -4.94 -2.48 -3.93
CA VAL A 513 -5.91 -3.13 -4.80
C VAL A 513 -7.32 -2.92 -4.26
N LEU A 514 -8.14 -2.11 -4.94
CA LEU A 514 -9.52 -1.82 -4.50
C LEU A 514 -10.37 -3.10 -4.42
N GLN A 515 -10.45 -3.87 -5.51
CA GLN A 515 -11.27 -5.08 -5.60
C GLN A 515 -10.41 -6.35 -5.45
N PRO A 516 -10.83 -7.36 -4.65
CA PRO A 516 -10.05 -8.58 -4.48
C PRO A 516 -9.79 -9.35 -5.77
N SER A 517 -10.69 -9.23 -6.77
CA SER A 517 -10.56 -9.87 -8.07
C SER A 517 -9.34 -9.41 -8.87
N ASP A 518 -8.82 -8.23 -8.57
CA ASP A 518 -7.76 -7.58 -9.34
C ASP A 518 -6.38 -7.79 -8.70
N ALA A 519 -6.33 -8.52 -7.57
CA ALA A 519 -5.13 -8.72 -6.76
C ALA A 519 -3.95 -9.32 -7.56
N GLU A 520 -4.20 -10.35 -8.36
CA GLU A 520 -3.16 -10.99 -9.18
C GLU A 520 -2.58 -10.07 -10.26
N GLU A 521 -3.35 -9.08 -10.73
CA GLU A 521 -2.89 -8.13 -11.74
C GLU A 521 -2.18 -6.91 -11.12
N PHE A 522 -2.75 -6.34 -10.06
CA PHE A 522 -2.33 -5.04 -9.54
C PHE A 522 -1.21 -5.12 -8.50
N TRP A 523 -1.19 -6.13 -7.61
CA TRP A 523 -0.08 -6.28 -6.65
C TRP A 523 1.31 -6.40 -7.30
N PRO A 524 1.51 -7.15 -8.42
CA PRO A 524 2.81 -7.14 -9.10
C PRO A 524 3.24 -5.74 -9.57
N ARG A 525 2.31 -4.90 -10.02
CA ARG A 525 2.60 -3.53 -10.45
C ARG A 525 2.91 -2.64 -9.26
N ILE A 526 2.10 -2.71 -8.20
CA ILE A 526 2.32 -2.00 -6.94
C ILE A 526 3.70 -2.32 -6.35
N ASP A 527 4.05 -3.61 -6.29
CA ASP A 527 5.34 -4.09 -5.78
C ASP A 527 6.52 -3.56 -6.60
N ALA A 528 6.38 -3.55 -7.94
CA ALA A 528 7.38 -3.02 -8.85
C ALA A 528 7.54 -1.49 -8.73
N GLY A 529 6.47 -0.75 -8.42
CA GLY A 529 6.53 0.69 -8.18
C GLY A 529 7.39 1.06 -6.96
N ILE A 530 7.45 0.18 -5.95
CA ILE A 530 8.33 0.34 -4.79
C ILE A 530 9.79 0.16 -5.18
N ASP A 531 10.09 -0.86 -5.97
CA ASP A 531 11.45 -1.10 -6.48
C ASP A 531 11.91 0.07 -7.36
N ASP A 532 11.02 0.62 -8.19
CA ASP A 532 11.27 1.84 -8.96
C ASP A 532 11.59 3.03 -8.05
N ALA A 533 10.77 3.28 -7.02
CA ALA A 533 11.01 4.36 -6.07
C ALA A 533 12.36 4.21 -5.36
N ILE A 534 12.71 3.00 -4.91
CA ILE A 534 14.02 2.68 -4.32
C ILE A 534 15.14 2.95 -5.33
N GLY A 535 14.98 2.53 -6.58
CA GLY A 535 15.94 2.76 -7.68
C GLY A 535 16.19 4.24 -7.96
N ARG A 536 15.16 5.09 -7.80
CA ARG A 536 15.26 6.56 -7.88
C ARG A 536 15.90 7.20 -6.63
N GLY A 537 16.21 6.42 -5.61
CA GLY A 537 16.81 6.87 -4.35
C GLY A 537 15.79 7.30 -3.29
N ILE A 538 14.51 7.00 -3.45
CA ILE A 538 13.46 7.25 -2.45
C ILE A 538 13.56 6.15 -1.38
N LEU A 539 14.13 6.51 -0.23
CA LEU A 539 14.42 5.54 0.85
C LEU A 539 13.25 5.28 1.79
N ARG A 540 12.15 6.03 1.67
CA ARG A 540 10.94 5.86 2.49
C ARG A 540 9.74 5.66 1.57
N SER A 541 9.29 4.42 1.50
CA SER A 541 8.14 4.00 0.70
C SER A 541 7.13 3.30 1.59
N PHE A 542 5.85 3.49 1.29
CA PHE A 542 4.72 2.96 2.05
C PHE A 542 3.83 2.12 1.15
N ILE A 543 3.36 1.00 1.70
CA ILE A 543 2.19 0.31 1.14
C ILE A 543 0.95 0.99 1.72
N TRP A 544 0.08 1.48 0.86
CA TRP A 544 -1.27 1.89 1.22
C TRP A 544 -2.19 0.84 0.61
N ALA A 545 -3.12 0.17 1.29
CA ALA A 545 -3.45 0.25 2.69
C ALA A 545 -3.47 -1.15 3.33
N LEU A 546 -3.28 -1.15 4.65
CA LEU A 546 -3.25 -2.37 5.46
C LEU A 546 -4.46 -3.29 5.21
N PRO A 547 -5.72 -2.83 5.17
CA PRO A 547 -6.86 -3.73 4.97
C PRO A 547 -6.75 -4.61 3.72
N GLN A 548 -6.25 -4.07 2.61
CA GLN A 548 -6.06 -4.81 1.36
C GLN A 548 -4.86 -5.75 1.44
N VAL A 549 -3.79 -5.37 2.15
CA VAL A 549 -2.67 -6.26 2.46
C VAL A 549 -3.14 -7.47 3.27
N LEU A 550 -3.98 -7.25 4.30
CA LEU A 550 -4.54 -8.33 5.11
C LEU A 550 -5.47 -9.21 4.27
N ARG A 551 -6.40 -8.60 3.52
CA ARG A 551 -7.38 -9.31 2.68
C ARG A 551 -6.74 -10.19 1.61
N ASP A 552 -5.76 -9.65 0.88
CA ASP A 552 -5.18 -10.31 -0.30
C ASP A 552 -3.94 -11.16 0.05
N GLY A 553 -3.48 -11.12 1.29
CA GLY A 553 -2.34 -11.89 1.74
C GLY A 553 -0.98 -11.35 1.28
N TYR A 554 -0.86 -10.06 1.02
CA TYR A 554 0.39 -9.49 0.49
C TYR A 554 1.54 -9.57 1.50
N VAL A 555 2.63 -10.21 1.09
CA VAL A 555 3.84 -10.40 1.87
C VAL A 555 5.04 -9.96 1.04
N ARG A 556 5.91 -9.11 1.62
CA ARG A 556 7.17 -8.70 1.01
C ARG A 556 8.37 -9.26 1.77
N LEU A 557 9.35 -9.78 1.04
CA LEU A 557 10.64 -10.19 1.59
C LEU A 557 11.64 -9.03 1.52
N PRO A 558 12.67 -9.02 2.42
CA PRO A 558 13.69 -7.99 2.40
C PRO A 558 14.40 -7.92 1.05
N TYR A 559 14.60 -6.68 0.58
CA TYR A 559 15.41 -6.42 -0.60
C TYR A 559 16.84 -6.89 -0.33
N GLN A 560 17.34 -7.85 -1.13
CA GLN A 560 18.75 -8.25 -1.06
C GLN A 560 19.57 -7.26 -1.90
N GLU A 561 20.40 -6.46 -1.24
CA GLU A 561 21.38 -5.61 -1.92
C GLU A 561 22.31 -6.48 -2.78
N ASN A 562 22.34 -6.20 -4.08
CA ASN A 562 23.27 -6.81 -5.04
C ASN A 562 24.67 -6.17 -4.95
N ASP A 563 25.17 -5.87 -3.74
CA ASP A 563 26.41 -5.10 -3.55
C ASP A 563 27.70 -5.94 -3.81
N VAL A 564 27.56 -7.03 -4.55
CA VAL A 564 28.69 -7.65 -5.24
C VAL A 564 28.87 -6.89 -6.55
N GLN A 565 29.96 -6.14 -6.69
CA GLN A 565 30.39 -5.62 -7.99
C GLN A 565 30.76 -6.79 -8.91
N ALA A 566 29.73 -7.39 -9.52
CA ALA A 566 29.80 -8.63 -10.28
C ALA A 566 30.23 -8.39 -11.74
N PHE A 567 30.33 -7.13 -12.18
CA PHE A 567 30.63 -6.77 -13.56
C PHE A 567 31.47 -5.48 -13.65
N ASP A 568 32.58 -5.54 -14.39
CA ASP A 568 33.36 -4.36 -14.79
C ASP A 568 32.94 -4.01 -16.24
N ASP A 569 32.31 -2.84 -16.48
CA ASP A 569 31.86 -2.41 -17.83
C ASP A 569 33.04 -1.97 -18.71
N LEU A 570 33.87 -2.94 -19.06
CA LEU A 570 35.08 -2.83 -19.86
C LEU A 570 35.03 -3.89 -20.96
N ILE A 571 35.55 -3.55 -22.14
CA ILE A 571 35.71 -4.50 -23.23
C ILE A 571 36.94 -5.39 -23.02
N TYR A 572 36.85 -6.65 -23.46
CA TYR A 572 38.00 -7.53 -23.54
C TYR A 572 39.12 -6.84 -24.33
N PRO A 573 40.36 -6.81 -23.82
CA PRO A 573 41.34 -5.80 -24.23
C PRO A 573 42.12 -6.21 -25.48
N LEU A 574 41.96 -7.45 -25.94
CA LEU A 574 42.72 -8.00 -27.07
C LEU A 574 41.80 -8.26 -28.26
N ALA A 575 42.34 -8.07 -29.47
CA ALA A 575 41.68 -8.55 -30.68
C ALA A 575 41.52 -10.08 -30.64
N LEU A 576 40.38 -10.58 -31.10
CA LEU A 576 40.10 -12.02 -31.17
C LEU A 576 40.86 -12.63 -32.37
N GLY A 577 41.50 -13.78 -32.13
CA GLY A 577 42.24 -14.51 -33.17
C GLY A 577 41.30 -15.19 -34.16
N GLN A 578 41.80 -15.59 -35.34
CA GLN A 578 41.02 -16.33 -36.34
C GLN A 578 40.47 -17.66 -35.80
N ASP A 579 41.15 -18.27 -34.83
CA ASP A 579 40.81 -19.56 -34.23
C ASP A 579 39.88 -19.42 -33.00
N THR A 580 39.28 -18.25 -32.77
CA THR A 580 38.32 -18.05 -31.66
C THR A 580 37.09 -18.93 -31.86
N GLY A 581 36.75 -19.73 -30.86
CA GLY A 581 35.56 -20.60 -30.88
C GLY A 581 34.39 -20.02 -30.09
N VAL A 582 33.16 -20.29 -30.55
CA VAL A 582 31.91 -20.08 -29.80
C VAL A 582 31.09 -21.36 -29.77
N SER A 583 30.44 -21.65 -28.65
CA SER A 583 29.61 -22.84 -28.44
C SER A 583 28.33 -22.48 -27.66
N PRO A 584 27.16 -22.46 -28.30
CA PRO A 584 25.87 -22.29 -27.64
C PRO A 584 25.41 -23.58 -26.94
N GLU A 585 24.85 -23.45 -25.73
CA GLU A 585 24.37 -24.58 -24.90
C GLU A 585 22.93 -24.35 -24.43
N PHE A 586 22.08 -25.39 -24.54
CA PHE A 586 20.75 -25.45 -23.91
C PHE A 586 20.69 -26.58 -22.88
N SER A 587 19.93 -26.38 -21.80
CA SER A 587 19.59 -27.45 -20.86
C SER A 587 18.26 -28.10 -21.25
N THR A 588 18.29 -29.33 -21.78
CA THR A 588 17.09 -30.10 -22.14
C THR A 588 17.09 -31.45 -21.43
N THR A 589 16.06 -31.73 -20.64
CA THR A 589 15.83 -33.07 -20.09
C THR A 589 15.07 -33.92 -21.09
N ILE A 590 15.59 -35.10 -21.40
CA ILE A 590 14.97 -36.05 -22.33
C ILE A 590 14.57 -37.30 -21.56
N SER A 591 13.27 -37.59 -21.53
CA SER A 591 12.71 -38.80 -20.91
C SER A 591 12.15 -39.73 -21.97
N LEU A 592 12.70 -40.94 -22.05
CA LEU A 592 12.17 -42.02 -22.89
C LEU A 592 11.12 -42.81 -22.11
N THR A 593 9.90 -42.83 -22.62
CA THR A 593 8.82 -43.64 -22.06
C THR A 593 8.97 -45.11 -22.49
N ALA A 594 8.42 -46.05 -21.70
CA ALA A 594 8.49 -47.48 -22.00
C ALA A 594 7.84 -47.91 -23.34
N SER A 595 7.03 -47.04 -23.95
CA SER A 595 6.45 -47.23 -25.29
C SER A 595 7.39 -46.82 -26.43
N GLY A 596 8.61 -46.35 -26.11
CA GLY A 596 9.59 -45.87 -27.09
C GLY A 596 9.40 -44.40 -27.50
N HIS A 597 8.41 -43.69 -26.94
CA HIS A 597 8.21 -42.27 -27.22
C HIS A 597 9.08 -41.39 -26.32
N GLU A 598 9.66 -40.35 -26.91
CA GLU A 598 10.50 -39.37 -26.24
C GLU A 598 9.68 -38.14 -25.81
N ARG A 599 9.83 -37.73 -24.55
CA ARG A 599 9.40 -36.41 -24.06
C ARG A 599 10.63 -35.55 -23.79
N ARG A 600 10.65 -34.33 -24.34
CA ARG A 600 11.70 -33.33 -24.15
C ARG A 600 11.15 -32.16 -23.34
N ASN A 601 11.89 -31.73 -22.34
CA ASN A 601 11.59 -30.54 -21.55
C ASN A 601 12.81 -29.61 -21.55
N SER A 602 12.70 -28.45 -22.21
CA SER A 602 13.76 -27.43 -22.18
C SER A 602 13.69 -26.69 -20.85
N GLN A 603 14.71 -26.82 -20.02
CA GLN A 603 14.78 -26.13 -18.74
C GLN A 603 15.20 -24.66 -18.90
N TRP A 604 15.94 -24.34 -19.96
CA TRP A 604 16.34 -22.96 -20.28
C TRP A 604 15.57 -22.47 -21.50
N SER A 605 15.07 -21.24 -21.43
CA SER A 605 14.43 -20.54 -22.55
C SER A 605 15.42 -19.95 -23.54
N ASP A 606 16.69 -19.79 -23.14
CA ASP A 606 17.73 -19.15 -23.94
C ASP A 606 19.09 -19.89 -23.83
N ALA A 607 19.83 -19.94 -24.93
CA ALA A 607 21.13 -20.65 -25.03
C ALA A 607 22.24 -19.88 -24.31
N ARG A 608 23.02 -20.55 -23.47
CA ARG A 608 24.21 -19.95 -22.84
C ARG A 608 25.43 -20.10 -23.76
N LEU A 609 26.16 -19.02 -23.99
CA LEU A 609 27.34 -19.05 -24.86
C LEU A 609 28.62 -19.33 -24.07
N HIS A 610 29.46 -20.19 -24.63
CA HIS A 610 30.85 -20.42 -24.21
C HIS A 610 31.78 -19.95 -25.33
N TYR A 611 32.90 -19.34 -24.96
CA TYR A 611 33.92 -18.89 -25.89
C TYR A 611 35.29 -19.43 -25.50
N ASP A 612 36.15 -19.66 -26.49
CA ASP A 612 37.58 -19.78 -26.25
C ASP A 612 38.32 -18.72 -27.07
N VAL A 613 38.86 -17.72 -26.37
CA VAL A 613 39.55 -16.55 -26.98
C VAL A 613 41.08 -16.68 -26.91
N GLY A 614 41.57 -17.82 -26.45
CA GLY A 614 42.99 -18.14 -26.32
C GLY A 614 43.69 -18.41 -27.65
N PRO A 615 43.19 -19.33 -28.50
CA PRO A 615 43.90 -19.82 -29.68
C PRO A 615 44.49 -18.72 -30.57
N GLY A 616 45.82 -18.74 -30.72
CA GLY A 616 46.57 -17.84 -31.60
C GLY A 616 47.94 -17.43 -31.06
N ILE A 617 48.90 -17.13 -31.94
CA ILE A 617 50.22 -16.62 -31.53
C ILE A 617 50.07 -15.18 -31.04
N ARG A 618 50.46 -14.92 -29.78
CA ARG A 618 50.38 -13.61 -29.12
C ARG A 618 51.77 -13.02 -28.89
N SER A 619 51.91 -11.71 -28.98
CA SER A 619 53.11 -11.00 -28.55
C SER A 619 53.26 -11.02 -27.03
N HIS A 620 54.48 -10.86 -26.51
CA HIS A 620 54.72 -10.83 -25.07
C HIS A 620 53.97 -9.66 -24.38
N SER A 621 53.79 -8.53 -25.07
CA SER A 621 53.00 -7.40 -24.58
C SER A 621 51.52 -7.74 -24.43
N GLU A 622 50.93 -8.46 -25.38
CA GLU A 622 49.51 -8.86 -25.30
C GLU A 622 49.25 -9.86 -24.17
N LEU A 623 50.19 -10.79 -23.93
CA LEU A 623 50.12 -11.72 -22.79
C LEU A 623 50.22 -10.98 -21.45
N GLY A 624 51.03 -9.93 -21.36
CA GLY A 624 51.07 -9.05 -20.19
C GLY A 624 49.72 -8.37 -19.92
N VAL A 625 49.10 -7.82 -20.96
CA VAL A 625 47.76 -7.21 -20.90
C VAL A 625 46.71 -8.22 -20.44
N LEU A 626 46.72 -9.45 -20.97
CA LEU A 626 45.78 -10.50 -20.58
C LEU A 626 45.95 -10.90 -19.10
N LEU A 627 47.20 -11.06 -18.64
CA LEU A 627 47.49 -11.43 -17.25
C LEU A 627 47.03 -10.35 -16.27
N GLU A 628 47.27 -9.08 -16.60
CA GLU A 628 46.79 -7.94 -15.81
C GLU A 628 45.25 -7.90 -15.79
N PHE A 629 44.62 -8.08 -16.96
CA PHE A 629 43.16 -8.11 -17.11
C PHE A 629 42.52 -9.25 -16.28
N PHE A 630 43.10 -10.45 -16.30
CA PHE A 630 42.64 -11.61 -15.53
C PHE A 630 42.75 -11.36 -14.01
N ARG A 631 43.87 -10.81 -13.54
CA ARG A 631 44.09 -10.49 -12.12
C ARG A 631 43.14 -9.41 -11.62
N ALA A 632 42.89 -8.38 -12.42
CA ALA A 632 41.95 -7.31 -12.08
C ALA A 632 40.51 -7.84 -11.91
N ARG A 633 40.10 -8.82 -12.72
CA ARG A 633 38.80 -9.51 -12.64
C ARG A 633 38.71 -10.58 -11.56
N ARG A 634 39.84 -10.99 -10.97
CA ARG A 634 39.93 -12.09 -9.98
C ARG A 634 39.36 -13.41 -10.53
N GLY A 635 39.74 -13.76 -11.76
CA GLY A 635 39.22 -14.96 -12.43
C GLY A 635 37.73 -14.83 -12.75
N PRO A 636 36.87 -15.78 -12.34
CA PRO A 636 35.44 -15.80 -12.65
C PRO A 636 34.61 -14.79 -11.83
N ALA A 637 35.18 -14.12 -10.83
CA ALA A 637 34.43 -13.31 -9.87
C ALA A 637 33.80 -12.04 -10.47
N ARG A 638 34.35 -11.51 -11.56
CA ARG A 638 33.86 -10.28 -12.22
C ARG A 638 33.71 -10.48 -13.72
N GLY A 639 32.55 -10.13 -14.24
CA GLY A 639 32.25 -10.10 -15.66
C GLY A 639 32.83 -8.88 -16.39
N PHE A 640 32.82 -8.94 -17.71
CA PHE A 640 33.23 -7.89 -18.63
C PHE A 640 32.57 -8.11 -20.01
N ARG A 641 32.74 -7.17 -20.94
CA ARG A 641 32.15 -7.23 -22.29
C ARG A 641 33.05 -7.97 -23.26
N LEU A 642 32.47 -8.87 -24.04
CA LEU A 642 33.11 -9.50 -25.19
C LEU A 642 32.40 -9.10 -26.47
N SER A 643 33.15 -8.57 -27.43
CA SER A 643 32.63 -8.40 -28.79
C SER A 643 32.67 -9.75 -29.51
N ASP A 644 31.53 -10.44 -29.53
CA ASP A 644 31.35 -11.69 -30.28
C ASP A 644 31.62 -11.44 -31.78
N PRO A 645 32.51 -12.19 -32.44
CA PRO A 645 32.79 -11.99 -33.87
C PRO A 645 31.73 -12.65 -34.77
N PHE A 646 30.92 -13.56 -34.23
CA PHE A 646 29.91 -14.33 -34.96
C PHE A 646 28.53 -13.73 -34.84
N ASP A 647 28.19 -13.15 -33.69
CA ASP A 647 26.86 -12.64 -33.39
C ASP A 647 26.87 -11.37 -32.52
N PHE A 648 26.91 -10.21 -33.18
CA PHE A 648 27.03 -8.90 -32.53
C PHE A 648 26.10 -7.83 -33.13
N SER A 649 25.21 -8.20 -34.03
CA SER A 649 24.29 -7.29 -34.72
C SER A 649 22.87 -7.79 -34.71
N THR A 650 21.91 -6.86 -34.64
CA THR A 650 20.49 -7.13 -34.85
C THR A 650 20.12 -7.40 -36.31
N ASN A 651 20.95 -6.98 -37.27
CA ASN A 651 20.73 -7.25 -38.69
C ASN A 651 21.43 -8.54 -39.10
N GLY A 652 20.69 -9.65 -39.10
CA GLY A 652 21.28 -10.98 -39.22
C GLY A 652 22.12 -11.30 -38.00
N LEU A 653 23.37 -11.74 -38.18
CA LEU A 653 24.32 -11.94 -37.08
C LEU A 653 25.41 -10.85 -37.02
N THR A 654 25.82 -10.32 -38.18
CA THR A 654 27.00 -9.43 -38.30
C THR A 654 26.78 -8.23 -39.22
N GLY A 655 25.57 -8.03 -39.76
CA GLY A 655 25.27 -6.96 -40.72
C GLY A 655 25.25 -5.57 -40.08
N SER A 656 25.23 -4.51 -40.91
CA SER A 656 25.04 -3.14 -40.41
C SER A 656 23.60 -2.96 -39.91
N PRO A 657 23.37 -2.46 -38.67
CA PRO A 657 22.03 -2.31 -38.14
C PRO A 657 21.16 -1.36 -38.96
N THR A 658 19.86 -1.63 -38.99
CA THR A 658 18.84 -0.73 -39.52
C THR A 658 17.73 -0.52 -38.49
N MET A 659 17.02 0.60 -38.55
CA MET A 659 15.87 0.84 -37.66
C MET A 659 14.72 -0.17 -37.82
N MET A 660 14.80 -1.06 -38.82
CA MET A 660 13.80 -2.08 -39.14
C MET A 660 14.22 -3.48 -38.70
N ASP A 661 15.28 -3.64 -37.90
CA ASP A 661 15.83 -4.96 -37.59
C ASP A 661 14.89 -5.77 -36.66
N GLN A 662 14.95 -5.53 -35.35
CA GLN A 662 14.26 -6.36 -34.36
C GLN A 662 12.98 -5.68 -33.90
N PRO A 663 11.87 -6.42 -33.75
CA PRO A 663 10.70 -5.90 -33.07
C PRO A 663 11.03 -5.69 -31.59
N LEU A 664 10.75 -4.49 -31.09
CA LEU A 664 10.94 -4.12 -29.70
C LEU A 664 9.66 -4.35 -28.89
N GLY A 665 8.51 -4.09 -29.51
CA GLY A 665 7.18 -4.24 -28.92
C GLY A 665 6.11 -3.58 -29.78
N THR A 666 4.89 -3.52 -29.23
CA THR A 666 3.78 -2.74 -29.78
C THR A 666 3.37 -1.74 -28.72
N GLY A 667 3.19 -0.47 -29.10
CA GLY A 667 2.69 0.56 -28.20
C GLY A 667 1.27 0.23 -27.73
N ASP A 668 1.00 0.53 -26.47
CA ASP A 668 -0.30 0.43 -25.81
C ASP A 668 -0.83 1.81 -25.37
N GLY A 669 -0.06 2.88 -25.60
CA GLY A 669 -0.37 4.23 -25.13
C GLY A 669 -0.01 4.51 -23.66
N LEU A 670 0.57 3.56 -22.95
CA LEU A 670 0.84 3.64 -21.50
C LEU A 670 2.29 3.29 -21.14
N THR A 671 2.81 2.19 -21.68
CA THR A 671 4.17 1.69 -21.46
C THR A 671 5.20 2.57 -22.17
N ALA A 672 6.20 3.04 -21.44
CA ALA A 672 7.31 3.85 -21.96
C ALA A 672 8.61 3.04 -22.12
N THR A 673 8.80 2.01 -21.31
CA THR A 673 10.06 1.24 -21.25
C THR A 673 9.98 -0.07 -22.02
N TYR A 674 10.92 -0.27 -22.94
CA TYR A 674 11.02 -1.51 -23.71
C TYR A 674 12.43 -2.08 -23.66
N ARG A 675 12.53 -3.41 -23.45
CA ARG A 675 13.79 -4.12 -23.40
C ARG A 675 14.30 -4.51 -24.78
N LEU A 676 15.53 -4.13 -25.08
CA LEU A 676 16.26 -4.54 -26.27
C LEU A 676 16.35 -6.06 -26.31
N CYS A 677 16.03 -6.62 -27.47
CA CYS A 677 16.08 -8.05 -27.68
C CYS A 677 16.47 -8.38 -29.12
N LYS A 678 16.83 -9.64 -29.31
CA LYS A 678 17.09 -10.25 -30.60
C LYS A 678 16.36 -11.58 -30.67
N PHE A 679 15.70 -11.82 -31.80
CA PHE A 679 14.98 -13.06 -32.07
C PHE A 679 15.80 -13.99 -32.98
N TYR A 680 15.83 -15.28 -32.63
CA TYR A 680 16.41 -16.34 -33.45
C TYR A 680 15.32 -17.28 -33.93
N GLY A 681 15.23 -17.48 -35.24
CA GLY A 681 14.12 -18.19 -35.87
C GLY A 681 13.00 -17.25 -36.32
N SER A 682 11.82 -17.81 -36.59
CA SER A 682 10.67 -17.10 -37.12
C SER A 682 9.36 -17.57 -36.48
N GLY A 683 8.37 -16.69 -36.42
CA GLY A 683 7.06 -17.01 -35.84
C GLY A 683 7.03 -16.88 -34.31
N THR A 684 5.98 -17.40 -33.69
CA THR A 684 5.75 -17.32 -32.24
C THR A 684 6.74 -18.15 -31.43
N ASP A 685 7.35 -19.16 -32.04
CA ASP A 685 8.30 -20.07 -31.39
C ASP A 685 9.76 -19.57 -31.51
N ALA A 686 9.97 -18.35 -32.03
CA ALA A 686 11.30 -17.77 -32.13
C ALA A 686 11.90 -17.55 -30.74
N GLN A 687 13.15 -17.97 -30.56
CA GLN A 687 13.90 -17.75 -29.33
C GLN A 687 14.15 -16.25 -29.16
N LYS A 688 13.70 -15.68 -28.04
CA LYS A 688 13.92 -14.28 -27.69
C LYS A 688 15.09 -14.17 -26.70
N ARG A 689 16.17 -13.49 -27.11
CA ARG A 689 17.30 -13.14 -26.24
C ARG A 689 17.22 -11.66 -25.88
N PHE A 690 17.20 -11.36 -24.58
CA PHE A 690 17.34 -9.98 -24.11
C PHE A 690 18.79 -9.53 -24.19
N ILE A 691 19.03 -8.28 -24.59
CA ILE A 691 20.36 -7.73 -24.81
C ILE A 691 20.61 -6.60 -23.83
N THR A 692 21.46 -6.84 -22.83
CA THR A 692 21.74 -5.88 -21.74
C THR A 692 22.88 -4.90 -22.05
N ARG A 693 23.78 -5.26 -22.98
CA ARG A 693 25.00 -4.52 -23.32
C ARG A 693 25.04 -4.07 -24.80
N PRO A 694 24.11 -3.21 -25.26
CA PRO A 694 24.19 -2.62 -26.59
C PRO A 694 25.39 -1.67 -26.70
N ARG A 695 25.86 -1.46 -27.92
CA ARG A 695 26.72 -0.34 -28.28
C ARG A 695 25.82 0.86 -28.53
N THR A 696 25.61 1.67 -27.49
CA THR A 696 24.56 2.70 -27.44
C THR A 696 24.58 3.67 -28.63
N GLN A 697 25.76 4.01 -29.14
CA GLN A 697 25.95 4.86 -30.33
C GLN A 697 25.42 4.27 -31.65
N THR A 698 25.00 3.00 -31.65
CA THR A 698 24.49 2.29 -32.83
C THR A 698 22.99 2.04 -32.79
N LEU A 699 22.32 2.47 -31.72
CA LEU A 699 20.88 2.32 -31.56
C LEU A 699 20.12 3.15 -32.59
N LEU A 700 19.27 2.47 -33.36
CA LEU A 700 18.39 3.04 -34.37
C LEU A 700 16.97 2.56 -34.05
N VAL A 701 16.11 3.45 -33.54
CA VAL A 701 14.73 3.13 -33.16
C VAL A 701 13.77 3.64 -34.24
N SER A 702 12.76 2.85 -34.55
CA SER A 702 11.62 3.30 -35.35
C SER A 702 10.29 3.04 -34.66
N VAL A 703 9.32 3.93 -34.95
CA VAL A 703 7.91 3.82 -34.57
C VAL A 703 7.11 3.84 -35.85
N ASP A 704 6.33 2.80 -36.11
CA ASP A 704 5.60 2.58 -37.36
C ASP A 704 6.48 2.69 -38.63
N GLY A 705 7.74 2.29 -38.48
CA GLY A 705 8.74 2.30 -39.56
C GLY A 705 9.35 3.68 -39.85
N LEU A 706 9.01 4.72 -39.08
CA LEU A 706 9.65 6.03 -39.18
C LEU A 706 10.75 6.17 -38.11
N PRO A 707 11.89 6.82 -38.42
CA PRO A 707 12.94 7.08 -37.43
C PRO A 707 12.38 7.87 -36.24
N ASN A 708 12.76 7.48 -35.02
CA ASN A 708 12.37 8.18 -33.79
C ASN A 708 13.61 8.44 -32.92
N THR A 709 13.70 9.63 -32.34
CA THR A 709 14.79 10.05 -31.43
C THR A 709 14.30 10.51 -30.06
N ASN A 710 13.00 10.45 -29.79
CA ASN A 710 12.38 10.89 -28.54
C ASN A 710 12.40 9.74 -27.51
N TRP A 711 13.61 9.29 -27.19
CA TRP A 711 13.88 8.23 -26.24
C TRP A 711 15.29 8.39 -25.69
N HIS A 712 15.55 7.74 -24.55
CA HIS A 712 16.89 7.60 -24.01
C HIS A 712 17.17 6.14 -23.63
N TYR A 713 18.45 5.81 -23.50
CA TYR A 713 18.91 4.48 -23.09
C TYR A 713 19.18 4.46 -21.60
N GLU A 714 18.70 3.41 -20.93
CA GLU A 714 19.08 3.07 -19.57
C GLU A 714 19.84 1.73 -19.54
N LEU A 715 20.74 1.58 -18.57
CA LEU A 715 21.56 0.39 -18.38
C LEU A 715 20.69 -0.88 -18.32
N GLY A 716 21.24 -2.01 -18.78
CA GLY A 716 20.51 -3.27 -18.82
C GLY A 716 19.67 -3.46 -20.08
N GLY A 717 19.83 -2.59 -21.08
CA GLY A 717 19.19 -2.78 -22.38
C GLY A 717 17.78 -2.23 -22.42
N LYS A 718 17.50 -1.12 -21.75
CA LYS A 718 16.17 -0.50 -21.70
C LYS A 718 16.15 0.76 -22.57
N ILE A 719 15.13 0.90 -23.41
CA ILE A 719 14.81 2.13 -24.14
C ILE A 719 13.57 2.72 -23.50
N ILE A 720 13.68 3.97 -23.05
CA ILE A 720 12.59 4.70 -22.41
C ILE A 720 12.17 5.82 -23.35
N PHE A 721 10.95 5.74 -23.88
CA PHE A 721 10.39 6.79 -24.71
C PHE A 721 9.94 7.98 -23.84
N THR A 722 10.10 9.20 -24.37
CA THR A 722 9.62 10.42 -23.71
C THR A 722 8.10 10.45 -23.60
N ASP A 723 7.41 9.93 -24.62
CA ASP A 723 5.97 9.74 -24.66
C ASP A 723 5.68 8.26 -24.90
N ALA A 724 4.65 7.72 -24.24
CA ALA A 724 4.21 6.35 -24.54
C ALA A 724 3.89 6.22 -26.04
N PRO A 725 4.46 5.22 -26.74
CA PRO A 725 4.09 4.99 -28.12
C PRO A 725 2.60 4.65 -28.24
N ALA A 726 1.93 5.23 -29.25
CA ALA A 726 0.49 5.11 -29.44
C ALA A 726 0.03 3.65 -29.54
N MET A 727 -1.23 3.40 -29.16
CA MET A 727 -1.81 2.06 -29.23
C MET A 727 -1.72 1.49 -30.65
N GLY A 728 -1.12 0.31 -30.77
CA GLY A 728 -0.89 -0.40 -32.04
C GLY A 728 0.39 0.00 -32.78
N ALA A 729 1.12 1.02 -32.30
CA ALA A 729 2.35 1.49 -32.95
C ALA A 729 3.43 0.42 -32.91
N LYS A 730 4.01 0.07 -34.05
CA LYS A 730 5.03 -0.99 -34.13
C LYS A 730 6.40 -0.42 -33.82
N LEU A 731 7.00 -0.91 -32.74
CA LEU A 731 8.31 -0.47 -32.28
C LEU A 731 9.36 -1.42 -32.79
N ARG A 732 10.42 -0.89 -33.40
CA ARG A 732 11.57 -1.67 -33.85
C ARG A 732 12.87 -0.97 -33.48
N CYS A 733 13.91 -1.76 -33.29
CA CYS A 733 15.24 -1.26 -33.00
C CYS A 733 16.31 -2.08 -33.72
N GLY A 734 17.32 -1.40 -34.25
CA GLY A 734 18.57 -2.01 -34.70
C GLY A 734 19.76 -1.46 -33.92
N PHE A 735 20.71 -2.32 -33.58
CA PHE A 735 21.93 -1.98 -32.85
C PHE A 735 23.00 -3.06 -32.98
N LEU A 736 24.23 -2.67 -32.69
CA LEU A 736 25.31 -3.60 -32.35
C LEU A 736 25.32 -3.85 -30.85
N PHE A 737 25.81 -5.00 -30.41
CA PHE A 737 25.90 -5.34 -29.00
C PHE A 737 27.16 -6.12 -28.67
N ASP A 738 27.48 -6.19 -27.39
CA ASP A 738 28.52 -7.06 -26.84
C ASP A 738 27.87 -8.07 -25.89
N VAL A 739 28.57 -9.18 -25.63
CA VAL A 739 28.10 -10.26 -24.78
C VAL A 739 28.73 -10.10 -23.40
N PRO A 740 27.95 -10.04 -22.30
CA PRO A 740 28.49 -10.06 -20.96
C PRO A 740 29.06 -11.46 -20.67
N VAL A 741 30.36 -11.55 -20.38
CA VAL A 741 31.05 -12.80 -20.10
C VAL A 741 31.90 -12.69 -18.84
N ARG A 742 32.33 -13.82 -18.31
CA ARG A 742 33.42 -13.91 -17.32
C ARG A 742 34.42 -14.97 -17.74
N PHE A 743 35.59 -14.98 -17.11
CA PHE A 743 36.48 -16.14 -17.21
C PHE A 743 35.76 -17.38 -16.69
N ALA A 744 35.92 -18.51 -17.37
CA ALA A 744 35.32 -19.78 -16.97
C ALA A 744 36.07 -20.42 -15.78
N GLU A 745 37.36 -20.12 -15.64
CA GLU A 745 38.28 -20.78 -14.71
C GLU A 745 38.98 -19.80 -13.76
N ASP A 746 39.37 -20.29 -12.57
CA ASP A 746 40.16 -19.56 -11.58
C ASP A 746 41.67 -19.48 -11.92
N ARG A 747 42.08 -20.11 -13.02
CA ARG A 747 43.47 -20.21 -13.46
C ARG A 747 43.58 -19.77 -14.92
N LEU A 748 44.70 -19.11 -15.24
CA LEU A 748 45.08 -18.76 -16.61
C LEU A 748 46.48 -19.30 -16.89
N ASP A 749 46.61 -20.14 -17.92
CA ASP A 749 47.88 -20.71 -18.35
C ASP A 749 48.51 -19.90 -19.49
N ILE A 750 49.73 -19.41 -19.28
CA ILE A 750 50.52 -18.65 -20.27
C ILE A 750 51.89 -19.30 -20.42
N THR A 751 52.30 -19.55 -21.66
CA THR A 751 53.60 -20.17 -21.98
C THR A 751 54.35 -19.37 -23.04
N ASN A 752 55.69 -19.33 -22.98
CA ASN A 752 56.51 -18.70 -24.02
C ASN A 752 56.88 -19.75 -25.09
N ALA A 753 56.56 -19.48 -26.36
CA ALA A 753 56.84 -20.38 -27.47
C ALA A 753 58.15 -20.02 -28.21
N THR A 754 58.54 -18.75 -28.26
CA THR A 754 59.81 -18.23 -28.83
C THR A 754 60.32 -16.98 -28.09
N PHE A 755 61.48 -16.42 -28.46
CA PHE A 755 62.08 -15.24 -27.80
C PHE A 755 61.25 -13.94 -27.92
N ALA A 756 60.23 -13.90 -28.80
CA ALA A 756 59.38 -12.73 -29.03
C ALA A 756 57.87 -13.04 -29.09
N ALA A 757 57.45 -14.31 -28.99
CA ALA A 757 56.04 -14.70 -29.04
C ALA A 757 55.74 -15.82 -28.03
N GLY A 758 54.59 -15.72 -27.37
CA GLY A 758 54.07 -16.73 -26.46
C GLY A 758 52.69 -17.20 -26.89
N ASP A 759 52.14 -18.14 -26.12
CA ASP A 759 50.85 -18.74 -26.37
C ASP A 759 50.05 -18.88 -25.06
N ALA A 760 48.76 -18.56 -25.14
CA ALA A 760 47.75 -18.84 -24.12
C ALA A 760 46.78 -19.84 -24.76
N PRO A 761 47.07 -21.15 -24.67
CA PRO A 761 46.47 -22.17 -25.53
C PRO A 761 44.94 -22.25 -25.41
N SER A 762 44.39 -21.85 -24.26
CA SER A 762 42.96 -21.68 -24.06
C SER A 762 42.71 -20.55 -23.07
N VAL A 763 41.70 -19.74 -23.36
CA VAL A 763 41.17 -18.70 -22.47
C VAL A 763 39.65 -18.84 -22.52
N PRO A 764 39.09 -19.79 -21.74
CA PRO A 764 37.67 -20.08 -21.79
C PRO A 764 36.88 -18.99 -21.08
N LEU A 765 35.87 -18.46 -21.76
CA LEU A 765 34.91 -17.48 -21.25
C LEU A 765 33.51 -18.07 -21.29
N ILE A 766 32.67 -17.68 -20.34
CA ILE A 766 31.27 -18.10 -20.27
C ILE A 766 30.37 -16.89 -20.13
N GLU A 767 29.27 -16.88 -20.88
CA GLU A 767 28.25 -15.84 -20.82
C GLU A 767 27.64 -15.77 -19.42
N LEU A 768 27.43 -14.53 -18.97
CA LEU A 768 26.67 -14.19 -17.78
C LEU A 768 25.22 -13.91 -18.17
N ARG A 769 24.29 -14.45 -17.38
CA ARG A 769 22.88 -14.05 -17.45
C ARG A 769 22.70 -12.92 -16.45
N GLU A 770 22.45 -11.74 -16.97
CA GLU A 770 22.17 -10.56 -16.16
C GLU A 770 20.64 -10.47 -15.99
N ASP A 771 20.17 -10.66 -14.75
CA ASP A 771 18.80 -10.31 -14.38
C ASP A 771 18.75 -8.79 -14.21
N VAL A 772 18.10 -8.09 -15.14
CA VAL A 772 17.91 -6.62 -15.12
C VAL A 772 16.48 -6.24 -15.48
#